data_AF-A0A962SQG8-F1
#
_entry.id   AF-A0A962SQG8-F1
#
_cell.length_a   1.000
_cell.length_b   1.000
_cell.length_c   1.000
_cell.angle_alpha   90.00
_cell.angle_beta   90.00
_cell.angle_gamma   90.00
#
_symmetry.space_group_name_H-M   'P 1'
#
loop_
_entity.id
_entity.type
_entity.pdbx_description
1 polymer ?
#
loop_
_entity_poly.entity_id
_entity_poly.type
_entity_poly.pdbx_seq_one_letter_code
_entity_poly.pdbx_strand_id
1 'polypeptide(L)'
;MSELISFQNFTYHYPSLQTPVLRHLEFTVKAGEFVVLAGASGSGKSTLCRLLNGLIPHLHGGEWQGDLQLIGVDPLTASPHELYREVGLLLQRPEAQCLAATVARDLAFGPACQGLDRLAIAQRVSEVVGRLDIAHLLNRSPHTLSCGEQQRVALAGVLALQPRILILDEPFAFLDAAGARQLREQLRQLHEAGITIIVAEHRLDDLTELASRMLVLHQGRLVADGTPDQVLAGPVTDWGLEPPEGLPASPLPVAVTATPIIEWDSVECHREERPVLCGASLSVAPGEIVALLGANGAGKSTLLRHGNGLLRPRRGAVRVLGQAIGQRPVAEVAYDVGLVMQQPTHMLFAPTVRAELAAGPRALRRHDSAWCARLSERFGLNPLLDRPPHTLSAGEQRRLAIAAVLGSRPQALLLDEPTAGQDATARTELRALLRECADEGVAIVVTTHDPRWAKSLCSRWALLTEGRIVVDYPFIAPLSPLEKGGRGGFRTSNEATIPPNPPLPKEGTERLQTRYFDPRALLVVYLLGCGLILLAIRPIELLPLLTLALLGIALGRYSDAWWRIVRVLGPTLLLFAVIVGFGSGLEAAIGAVLRLLALVTASVWFFALAPPEELSESLLASGLSPQAVFLLEGTLRFAPTMAMLAQEVREAQESRGIRLDGVYLFRNGLALLGPLLTSVMRFADDLAEALQSRGFGGPIRTPLAEYRFQARDWVLVLGALTLALVLNTKILSFFGSSGFF
;
A
#
# COMPACT_ATOMS: atom_id res chain seq x y z
N MET A 1 -10.87 16.63 -35.08
CA MET A 1 -10.26 15.55 -34.26
C MET A 1 -11.19 14.37 -34.31
N SER A 2 -10.68 13.14 -34.45
CA SER A 2 -11.50 11.93 -34.45
C SER A 2 -12.05 11.65 -33.05
N GLU A 3 -13.26 11.13 -32.96
CA GLU A 3 -13.84 10.64 -31.70
C GLU A 3 -13.10 9.37 -31.28
N LEU A 4 -12.62 9.34 -30.04
CA LEU A 4 -11.95 8.17 -29.45
C LEU A 4 -12.87 7.40 -28.52
N ILE A 5 -13.75 8.08 -27.81
CA ILE A 5 -14.71 7.47 -26.88
C ILE A 5 -16.09 8.03 -27.18
N SER A 6 -17.11 7.17 -27.21
CA SER A 6 -18.51 7.57 -27.32
C SER A 6 -19.36 6.69 -26.42
N PHE A 7 -20.11 7.32 -25.51
CA PHE A 7 -21.18 6.70 -24.73
C PHE A 7 -22.53 7.15 -25.29
N GLN A 8 -23.44 6.21 -25.51
CA GLN A 8 -24.81 6.49 -25.96
C GLN A 8 -25.82 5.76 -25.06
N ASN A 9 -26.55 6.53 -24.26
CA ASN A 9 -27.56 6.04 -23.31
C ASN A 9 -27.05 4.89 -22.41
N PHE A 10 -25.79 4.96 -22.00
CA PHE A 10 -25.10 3.82 -21.39
C PHE A 10 -25.43 3.69 -19.90
N THR A 11 -25.78 2.49 -19.47
CA THR A 11 -26.10 2.16 -18.07
C THR A 11 -25.32 0.91 -17.68
N TYR A 12 -24.74 0.90 -16.48
CA TYR A 12 -23.97 -0.24 -15.98
C TYR A 12 -24.34 -0.60 -14.54
N HIS A 13 -24.39 -1.91 -14.29
CA HIS A 13 -24.80 -2.52 -13.04
C HIS A 13 -23.80 -3.60 -12.60
N TYR A 14 -23.22 -3.45 -11.41
CA TYR A 14 -22.40 -4.51 -10.81
C TYR A 14 -23.29 -5.66 -10.31
N PRO A 15 -22.81 -6.92 -10.37
CA PRO A 15 -23.59 -8.08 -9.88
C PRO A 15 -23.95 -8.01 -8.40
N SER A 16 -23.13 -7.34 -7.59
CA SER A 16 -23.25 -7.26 -6.14
C SER A 16 -24.14 -6.10 -5.64
N LEU A 17 -24.57 -5.20 -6.53
CA LEU A 17 -25.37 -4.04 -6.18
C LEU A 17 -26.83 -4.25 -6.58
N GLN A 18 -27.74 -3.52 -5.94
CA GLN A 18 -29.17 -3.53 -6.29
C GLN A 18 -29.54 -2.40 -7.26
N THR A 19 -28.66 -1.41 -7.42
CA THR A 19 -28.92 -0.21 -8.21
C THR A 19 -27.80 0.05 -9.20
N PRO A 20 -28.11 0.55 -10.42
CA PRO A 20 -27.10 0.86 -11.41
C PRO A 20 -26.16 1.96 -10.91
N VAL A 21 -24.86 1.74 -11.12
CA VAL A 21 -23.78 2.66 -10.74
C VAL A 21 -23.64 3.76 -11.77
N LEU A 22 -23.79 3.44 -13.05
CA LEU A 22 -23.83 4.42 -14.15
C LEU A 22 -25.21 4.36 -14.80
N ARG A 23 -25.77 5.52 -15.14
CA ARG A 23 -27.16 5.68 -15.58
C ARG A 23 -27.25 6.64 -16.75
N HIS A 24 -27.67 6.15 -17.91
CA HIS A 24 -27.95 6.96 -19.11
C HIS A 24 -26.82 7.94 -19.45
N LEU A 25 -25.57 7.46 -19.46
CA LEU A 25 -24.43 8.28 -19.84
C LEU A 25 -24.43 8.54 -21.35
N GLU A 26 -24.25 9.82 -21.70
CA GLU A 26 -24.19 10.29 -23.08
C GLU A 26 -23.11 11.37 -23.19
N PHE A 27 -21.97 11.04 -23.80
CA PHE A 27 -20.89 11.98 -24.08
C PHE A 27 -19.85 11.36 -25.02
N THR A 28 -19.06 12.20 -25.67
CA THR A 28 -17.94 11.80 -26.53
C THR A 28 -16.63 12.44 -26.08
N VAL A 29 -15.50 11.76 -26.22
CA VAL A 29 -14.15 12.32 -26.02
C VAL A 29 -13.37 12.25 -27.33
N LYS A 30 -12.72 13.36 -27.69
CA LYS A 30 -11.96 13.49 -28.95
C LYS A 30 -10.46 13.25 -28.71
N ALA A 31 -9.77 12.85 -29.77
CA ALA A 31 -8.33 12.68 -29.74
C ALA A 31 -7.59 13.97 -29.36
N GLY A 32 -6.71 13.88 -28.37
CA GLY A 32 -5.92 15.00 -27.87
C GLY A 32 -6.69 15.91 -26.91
N GLU A 33 -7.84 15.51 -26.37
CA GLU A 33 -8.48 16.24 -25.27
C GLU A 33 -7.80 15.94 -23.92
N PHE A 34 -7.73 16.95 -23.06
CA PHE A 34 -7.47 16.79 -21.62
C PHE A 34 -8.79 16.94 -20.89
N VAL A 35 -9.34 15.82 -20.41
CA VAL A 35 -10.65 15.75 -19.76
C VAL A 35 -10.47 15.49 -18.26
N VAL A 36 -11.14 16.28 -17.43
CA VAL A 36 -11.29 15.99 -16.00
C VAL A 36 -12.65 15.37 -15.76
N LEU A 37 -12.66 14.15 -15.22
CA LEU A 37 -13.86 13.49 -14.73
C LEU A 37 -14.02 13.78 -13.24
N ALA A 38 -14.82 14.80 -12.94
CA ALA A 38 -15.09 15.27 -11.59
C ALA A 38 -16.29 14.54 -10.96
N GLY A 39 -16.28 14.38 -9.65
CA GLY A 39 -17.46 13.91 -8.91
C GLY A 39 -17.14 13.46 -7.48
N ALA A 40 -18.17 13.39 -6.64
CA ALA A 40 -18.06 12.87 -5.27
C ALA A 40 -17.62 11.38 -5.23
N SER A 41 -17.24 10.89 -4.06
CA SER A 41 -16.93 9.47 -3.88
C SER A 41 -18.16 8.61 -4.15
N GLY A 42 -17.97 7.48 -4.85
CA GLY A 42 -19.07 6.61 -5.24
C GLY A 42 -19.96 7.12 -6.37
N SER A 43 -19.61 8.23 -7.04
CA SER A 43 -20.39 8.71 -8.19
C SER A 43 -20.28 7.85 -9.45
N GLY A 44 -19.27 6.96 -9.51
CA GLY A 44 -19.02 6.04 -10.63
C GLY A 44 -17.74 6.32 -11.43
N LYS A 45 -16.88 7.25 -10.98
CA LYS A 45 -15.64 7.64 -11.71
C LYS A 45 -14.72 6.45 -12.02
N SER A 46 -14.32 5.71 -11.00
CA SER A 46 -13.46 4.53 -11.15
C SER A 46 -14.12 3.43 -12.00
N THR A 47 -15.44 3.30 -11.93
CA THR A 47 -16.21 2.36 -12.79
C THR A 47 -16.08 2.76 -14.26
N LEU A 48 -16.18 4.05 -14.56
CA LEU A 48 -15.96 4.59 -15.92
C LEU A 48 -14.53 4.35 -16.39
N CYS A 49 -13.52 4.60 -15.55
CA CYS A 49 -12.12 4.32 -15.86
C CYS A 49 -11.88 2.84 -16.19
N ARG A 50 -12.46 1.92 -15.40
CA ARG A 50 -12.35 0.47 -15.58
C ARG A 50 -13.08 -0.05 -16.84
N LEU A 51 -14.21 0.55 -17.20
CA LEU A 51 -14.92 0.26 -18.45
C LEU A 51 -14.05 0.61 -19.67
N LEU A 52 -13.42 1.78 -19.66
CA LEU A 52 -12.61 2.25 -20.78
C LEU A 52 -11.32 1.45 -21.00
N ASN A 53 -10.73 0.89 -19.94
CA ASN A 53 -9.55 0.03 -20.06
C ASN A 53 -9.88 -1.45 -20.29
N GLY A 54 -11.16 -1.85 -20.20
CA GLY A 54 -11.60 -3.23 -20.38
C GLY A 54 -11.46 -4.12 -19.13
N LEU A 55 -11.26 -3.55 -17.93
CA LEU A 55 -11.37 -4.34 -16.69
C LEU A 55 -12.83 -4.71 -16.40
N ILE A 56 -13.77 -3.87 -16.83
CA ILE A 56 -15.21 -4.18 -16.85
C ILE A 56 -15.60 -4.42 -18.30
N PRO A 57 -16.27 -5.55 -18.64
CA PRO A 57 -16.79 -6.59 -17.72
C PRO A 57 -15.80 -7.74 -17.46
N HIS A 58 -14.64 -7.76 -18.09
CA HIS A 58 -13.78 -8.96 -18.18
C HIS A 58 -13.25 -9.49 -16.83
N LEU A 59 -12.99 -8.61 -15.85
CA LEU A 59 -12.58 -9.00 -14.50
C LEU A 59 -13.74 -8.99 -13.50
N HIS A 60 -14.60 -7.98 -13.55
CA HIS A 60 -15.62 -7.73 -12.52
C HIS A 60 -17.04 -8.22 -12.89
N GLY A 61 -17.26 -8.66 -14.13
CA GLY A 61 -18.59 -8.99 -14.65
C GLY A 61 -19.52 -7.77 -14.72
N GLY A 62 -20.82 -8.01 -14.64
CA GLY A 62 -21.87 -6.98 -14.60
C GLY A 62 -22.83 -7.03 -15.78
N GLU A 63 -23.92 -6.28 -15.66
CA GLU A 63 -24.91 -6.07 -16.71
C GLU A 63 -24.83 -4.64 -17.23
N TRP A 64 -25.06 -4.45 -18.51
CA TRP A 64 -25.05 -3.13 -19.14
C TRP A 64 -26.16 -2.99 -20.18
N GLN A 65 -26.50 -1.73 -20.49
CA GLN A 65 -27.44 -1.34 -21.53
C GLN A 65 -26.90 -0.09 -22.23
N GLY A 66 -27.29 0.11 -23.50
CA GLY A 66 -26.75 1.19 -24.34
C GLY A 66 -25.42 0.84 -24.97
N ASP A 67 -24.85 1.79 -25.71
CA ASP A 67 -23.68 1.56 -26.55
C ASP A 67 -22.44 2.31 -26.02
N LEU A 68 -21.30 1.62 -26.03
CA LEU A 68 -19.98 2.18 -25.73
C LEU A 68 -19.04 1.85 -26.88
N GLN A 69 -18.41 2.88 -27.44
CA GLN A 69 -17.40 2.75 -28.49
C GLN A 69 -16.09 3.37 -28.01
N LEU A 70 -15.00 2.64 -28.21
CA LEU A 70 -13.63 3.03 -27.92
C LEU A 70 -12.77 2.77 -29.16
N ILE A 71 -12.30 3.83 -29.83
CA ILE A 71 -11.50 3.75 -31.07
C ILE A 71 -12.19 2.87 -32.13
N GLY A 72 -13.53 2.96 -32.20
CA GLY A 72 -14.36 2.21 -33.13
C GLY A 72 -14.56 0.72 -32.80
N VAL A 73 -14.14 0.26 -31.61
CA VAL A 73 -14.47 -1.07 -31.08
C VAL A 73 -15.30 -0.96 -29.81
N ASP A 74 -16.15 -1.95 -29.54
CA ASP A 74 -16.87 -2.05 -28.27
C ASP A 74 -15.96 -2.71 -27.21
N PRO A 75 -15.53 -1.98 -26.15
CA PRO A 75 -14.63 -2.51 -25.14
C PRO A 75 -15.26 -3.63 -24.28
N LEU A 76 -16.59 -3.75 -24.29
CA LEU A 76 -17.30 -4.75 -23.49
C LEU A 76 -17.24 -6.15 -24.12
N THR A 77 -17.01 -6.20 -25.44
CA THR A 77 -16.91 -7.44 -26.23
C THR A 77 -15.52 -7.67 -26.82
N ALA A 78 -14.74 -6.61 -27.03
CA ALA A 78 -13.35 -6.71 -27.46
C ALA A 78 -12.49 -7.48 -26.47
N SER A 79 -11.41 -8.10 -26.96
CA SER A 79 -10.48 -8.77 -26.07
C SER A 79 -9.74 -7.73 -25.22
N PRO A 80 -9.49 -7.97 -23.92
CA PRO A 80 -8.64 -7.08 -23.11
C PRO A 80 -7.29 -6.78 -23.79
N HIS A 81 -6.79 -7.73 -24.58
CA HIS A 81 -5.57 -7.63 -25.40
C HIS A 81 -5.52 -6.47 -26.37
N GLU A 82 -6.65 -6.15 -26.98
CA GLU A 82 -6.76 -5.03 -27.90
C GLU A 82 -6.84 -3.70 -27.14
N LEU A 83 -7.42 -3.69 -25.95
CA LEU A 83 -7.75 -2.48 -25.20
C LEU A 83 -6.57 -1.89 -24.44
N TYR A 84 -5.76 -2.69 -23.73
CA TYR A 84 -4.66 -2.14 -22.92
C TYR A 84 -3.51 -1.55 -23.74
N ARG A 85 -3.40 -1.87 -25.03
CA ARG A 85 -2.43 -1.23 -25.94
C ARG A 85 -2.81 0.22 -26.20
N GLU A 86 -4.11 0.50 -26.16
CA GLU A 86 -4.68 1.78 -26.55
C GLU A 86 -4.97 2.66 -25.36
N VAL A 87 -5.42 2.06 -24.26
CA VAL A 87 -5.78 2.73 -23.03
C VAL A 87 -4.83 2.29 -21.93
N GLY A 88 -4.02 3.22 -21.44
CA GLY A 88 -3.23 3.02 -20.23
C GLY A 88 -4.04 3.49 -19.02
N LEU A 89 -4.14 2.66 -17.98
CA LEU A 89 -4.84 3.00 -16.73
C LEU A 89 -3.85 3.04 -15.56
N LEU A 90 -3.73 4.20 -14.92
CA LEU A 90 -3.13 4.33 -13.59
C LEU A 90 -4.24 4.21 -12.54
N LEU A 91 -4.16 3.17 -11.71
CA LEU A 91 -5.13 2.89 -10.64
C LEU A 91 -4.95 3.87 -9.47
N GLN A 92 -6.00 4.00 -8.65
CA GLN A 92 -6.01 4.82 -7.43
C GLN A 92 -4.88 4.50 -6.44
N ARG A 93 -4.36 3.27 -6.48
CA ARG A 93 -3.24 2.80 -5.66
C ARG A 93 -2.06 2.46 -6.56
N PRO A 94 -1.19 3.44 -6.91
CA PRO A 94 -0.07 3.20 -7.80
C PRO A 94 0.89 2.12 -7.28
N GLU A 95 1.01 1.97 -5.95
CA GLU A 95 1.85 0.96 -5.33
C GLU A 95 1.40 -0.48 -5.67
N ALA A 96 0.12 -0.70 -5.96
CA ALA A 96 -0.39 -2.01 -6.39
C ALA A 96 0.05 -2.36 -7.81
N GLN A 97 0.36 -1.36 -8.65
CA GLN A 97 0.85 -1.56 -10.02
C GLN A 97 2.37 -1.75 -10.11
N CYS A 98 3.07 -1.78 -8.96
CA CYS A 98 4.47 -2.16 -8.83
C CYS A 98 4.58 -3.69 -8.67
N LEU A 99 4.58 -4.39 -9.79
CA LEU A 99 4.45 -5.84 -9.94
C LEU A 99 5.77 -6.61 -9.88
N ALA A 100 6.89 -5.99 -10.27
CA ALA A 100 8.15 -6.72 -10.49
C ALA A 100 9.22 -6.43 -9.43
N ALA A 101 10.30 -7.23 -9.48
CA ALA A 101 11.33 -7.29 -8.45
C ALA A 101 12.17 -6.02 -8.39
N THR A 102 12.38 -5.45 -9.57
CA THR A 102 13.13 -4.23 -9.81
C THR A 102 12.29 -3.31 -10.68
N VAL A 103 12.54 -2.00 -10.55
CA VAL A 103 11.89 -1.00 -11.40
C VAL A 103 12.10 -1.31 -12.89
N ALA A 104 13.32 -1.67 -13.30
CA ALA A 104 13.59 -2.00 -14.71
C ALA A 104 12.69 -3.12 -15.25
N ARG A 105 12.52 -4.19 -14.46
CA ARG A 105 11.65 -5.32 -14.82
C ARG A 105 10.18 -4.93 -14.81
N ASP A 106 9.82 -4.06 -13.88
CA ASP A 106 8.45 -3.58 -13.75
C ASP A 106 8.04 -2.80 -14.99
N LEU A 107 8.88 -1.87 -15.44
CA LEU A 107 8.65 -1.11 -16.67
C LEU A 107 8.63 -2.00 -17.91
N ALA A 108 9.46 -3.04 -17.95
CA ALA A 108 9.50 -4.01 -19.05
C ALA A 108 8.28 -4.95 -19.12
N PHE A 109 7.52 -5.07 -18.04
CA PHE A 109 6.43 -6.04 -17.91
C PHE A 109 5.35 -5.88 -18.99
N GLY A 110 4.78 -4.68 -19.12
CA GLY A 110 3.75 -4.39 -20.12
C GLY A 110 4.22 -4.63 -21.56
N PRO A 111 5.35 -4.02 -22.00
CA PRO A 111 5.99 -4.29 -23.28
C PRO A 111 6.23 -5.79 -23.55
N ALA A 112 6.65 -6.56 -22.55
CA ALA A 112 6.84 -8.00 -22.68
C ALA A 112 5.51 -8.74 -22.90
N CYS A 113 4.43 -8.31 -22.25
CA CYS A 113 3.08 -8.86 -22.46
C CYS A 113 2.48 -8.47 -23.82
N GLN A 114 3.00 -7.42 -24.47
CA GLN A 114 2.67 -7.10 -25.87
C GLN A 114 3.39 -8.02 -26.87
N GLY A 115 4.34 -8.84 -26.44
CA GLY A 115 5.13 -9.73 -27.31
C GLY A 115 6.25 -9.04 -28.06
N LEU A 116 6.71 -7.86 -27.61
CA LEU A 116 7.80 -7.12 -28.25
C LEU A 116 9.14 -7.82 -28.06
N ASP A 117 10.04 -7.66 -29.03
CA ASP A 117 11.41 -8.17 -28.86
C ASP A 117 12.17 -7.42 -27.74
N ARG A 118 13.28 -8.01 -27.28
CA ARG A 118 14.05 -7.45 -26.16
C ARG A 118 14.63 -6.06 -26.46
N LEU A 119 14.95 -5.76 -27.72
CA LEU A 119 15.51 -4.47 -28.11
C LEU A 119 14.44 -3.38 -28.06
N ALA A 120 13.25 -3.65 -28.59
CA ALA A 120 12.08 -2.78 -28.51
C ALA A 120 11.64 -2.55 -27.07
N ILE A 121 11.64 -3.60 -26.23
CA ILE A 121 11.38 -3.46 -24.79
C ILE A 121 12.41 -2.51 -24.15
N ALA A 122 13.71 -2.73 -24.40
CA ALA A 122 14.76 -1.89 -23.83
C ALA A 122 14.65 -0.42 -24.27
N GLN A 123 14.31 -0.18 -25.55
CA GLN A 123 14.07 1.17 -26.08
C GLN A 123 12.92 1.87 -25.37
N ARG A 124 11.77 1.20 -25.22
CA ARG A 124 10.61 1.76 -24.52
C ARG A 124 10.89 2.06 -23.06
N VAL A 125 11.57 1.14 -22.36
CA VAL A 125 11.98 1.36 -20.97
C VAL A 125 12.88 2.60 -20.89
N SER A 126 13.88 2.72 -21.76
CA SER A 126 14.80 3.86 -21.78
C SER A 126 14.09 5.19 -22.06
N GLU A 127 13.13 5.20 -22.99
CA GLU A 127 12.33 6.40 -23.33
C GLU A 127 11.57 6.92 -22.11
N VAL A 128 10.84 6.04 -21.43
CA VAL A 128 10.00 6.44 -20.29
C VAL A 128 10.84 6.80 -19.06
N VAL A 129 11.96 6.11 -18.85
CA VAL A 129 12.91 6.41 -17.78
C VAL A 129 13.46 7.82 -17.88
N GLY A 130 13.81 8.26 -19.10
CA GLY A 130 14.26 9.62 -19.36
C GLY A 130 13.15 10.65 -19.13
N ARG A 131 11.92 10.36 -19.56
CA ARG A 131 10.77 11.27 -19.41
C ARG A 131 10.37 11.53 -17.95
N LEU A 132 10.47 10.54 -17.08
CA LEU A 132 9.99 10.64 -15.70
C LEU A 132 11.10 10.84 -14.64
N ASP A 133 12.35 10.95 -15.09
CA ASP A 133 13.54 11.10 -14.24
C ASP A 133 13.63 10.03 -13.14
N ILE A 134 13.59 8.76 -13.56
CA ILE A 134 13.62 7.57 -12.68
C ILE A 134 14.79 6.64 -12.95
N ALA A 135 15.81 7.10 -13.68
CA ALA A 135 16.97 6.27 -14.05
C ALA A 135 17.72 5.71 -12.83
N HIS A 136 17.82 6.52 -11.76
CA HIS A 136 18.45 6.14 -10.50
C HIS A 136 17.68 5.05 -9.73
N LEU A 137 16.43 4.74 -10.11
CA LEU A 137 15.58 3.76 -9.44
C LEU A 137 15.61 2.38 -10.09
N LEU A 138 16.15 2.24 -11.31
CA LEU A 138 16.03 1.02 -12.14
C LEU A 138 16.41 -0.29 -11.44
N ASN A 139 17.46 -0.26 -10.62
CA ASN A 139 17.98 -1.44 -9.90
C ASN A 139 17.40 -1.61 -8.49
N ARG A 140 16.52 -0.71 -8.05
CA ARG A 140 15.88 -0.78 -6.74
C ARG A 140 14.61 -1.62 -6.82
N SER A 141 14.24 -2.22 -5.69
CA SER A 141 12.92 -2.82 -5.53
C SER A 141 11.86 -1.73 -5.39
N PRO A 142 10.74 -1.78 -6.15
CA PRO A 142 9.64 -0.82 -6.03
C PRO A 142 9.10 -0.67 -4.61
N HIS A 143 9.14 -1.73 -3.80
CA HIS A 143 8.64 -1.73 -2.43
C HIS A 143 9.52 -0.92 -1.45
N THR A 144 10.75 -0.56 -1.85
CA THR A 144 11.67 0.27 -1.04
C THR A 144 11.60 1.75 -1.41
N LEU A 145 10.79 2.09 -2.41
CA LEU A 145 10.62 3.45 -2.91
C LEU A 145 9.65 4.23 -2.02
N SER A 146 9.80 5.55 -2.01
CA SER A 146 8.78 6.45 -1.45
C SER A 146 7.49 6.40 -2.27
N CYS A 147 6.37 6.80 -1.69
CA CYS A 147 5.06 6.83 -2.38
C CYS A 147 5.11 7.61 -3.71
N GLY A 148 5.73 8.80 -3.74
CA GLY A 148 5.88 9.58 -4.97
C GLY A 148 6.81 8.92 -6.01
N GLU A 149 7.84 8.19 -5.59
CA GLU A 149 8.66 7.37 -6.50
C GLU A 149 7.89 6.16 -7.04
N GLN A 150 7.11 5.47 -6.19
CA GLN A 150 6.24 4.36 -6.60
C GLN A 150 5.23 4.82 -7.64
N GLN A 151 4.61 5.97 -7.43
CA GLN A 151 3.68 6.54 -8.40
C GLN A 151 4.34 6.85 -9.74
N ARG A 152 5.55 7.43 -9.74
CA ARG A 152 6.30 7.66 -10.99
C ARG A 152 6.66 6.35 -11.68
N VAL A 153 7.04 5.32 -10.93
CA VAL A 153 7.33 3.99 -11.49
C VAL A 153 6.08 3.33 -12.05
N ALA A 154 4.94 3.43 -11.38
CA ALA A 154 3.66 2.90 -11.86
C ALA A 154 3.21 3.63 -13.15
N LEU A 155 3.26 4.96 -13.16
CA LEU A 155 2.98 5.76 -14.37
C LEU A 155 3.96 5.41 -15.49
N ALA A 156 5.25 5.21 -15.18
CA ALA A 156 6.22 4.76 -16.16
C ALA A 156 5.85 3.39 -16.75
N GLY A 157 5.41 2.47 -15.90
CA GLY A 157 4.97 1.15 -16.30
C GLY A 157 3.76 1.17 -17.24
N VAL A 158 2.84 2.11 -17.05
CA VAL A 158 1.69 2.36 -17.94
C VAL A 158 2.15 3.01 -19.24
N LEU A 159 3.00 4.04 -19.19
CA LEU A 159 3.51 4.73 -20.38
C LEU A 159 4.40 3.85 -21.26
N ALA A 160 5.05 2.84 -20.69
CA ALA A 160 5.82 1.86 -21.46
C ALA A 160 4.94 1.04 -22.43
N LEU A 161 3.62 0.99 -22.19
CA LEU A 161 2.67 0.40 -23.14
C LEU A 161 2.52 1.24 -24.42
N GLN A 162 2.93 2.52 -24.39
CA GLN A 162 2.71 3.55 -25.40
C GLN A 162 1.21 3.76 -25.73
N PRO A 163 0.37 4.06 -24.72
CA PRO A 163 -1.07 4.20 -24.95
C PRO A 163 -1.42 5.49 -25.72
N ARG A 164 -2.51 5.44 -26.48
CA ARG A 164 -3.12 6.63 -27.13
C ARG A 164 -3.97 7.45 -26.15
N ILE A 165 -4.56 6.77 -25.16
CA ILE A 165 -5.40 7.35 -24.12
C ILE A 165 -4.80 6.99 -22.76
N LEU A 166 -4.50 7.98 -21.94
CA LEU A 166 -4.04 7.80 -20.57
C LEU A 166 -5.16 8.16 -19.61
N ILE A 167 -5.61 7.19 -18.82
CA ILE A 167 -6.61 7.36 -17.78
C ILE A 167 -5.90 7.29 -16.42
N LEU A 168 -6.15 8.27 -15.57
CA LEU A 168 -5.63 8.30 -14.20
C LEU A 168 -6.79 8.39 -13.22
N ASP A 169 -6.89 7.43 -12.31
CA ASP A 169 -7.90 7.40 -11.25
C ASP A 169 -7.34 7.97 -9.95
N GLU A 170 -7.74 9.18 -9.59
CA GLU A 170 -7.29 9.96 -8.41
C GLU A 170 -5.76 10.02 -8.21
N PRO A 171 -4.98 10.40 -9.24
CA PRO A 171 -3.53 10.31 -9.19
C PRO A 171 -2.86 11.35 -8.27
N PHE A 172 -3.60 12.33 -7.76
CA PHE A 172 -3.08 13.31 -6.80
C PHE A 172 -3.34 12.90 -5.34
N ALA A 173 -4.04 11.78 -5.12
CA ALA A 173 -4.23 11.25 -3.78
C ALA A 173 -2.88 10.96 -3.11
N PHE A 174 -2.78 11.30 -1.82
CA PHE A 174 -1.59 11.05 -0.97
C PHE A 174 -0.29 11.76 -1.39
N LEU A 175 -0.31 12.61 -2.42
CA LEU A 175 0.83 13.45 -2.79
C LEU A 175 0.92 14.70 -1.92
N ASP A 176 2.15 15.09 -1.60
CA ASP A 176 2.42 16.44 -1.09
C ASP A 176 2.47 17.46 -2.24
N ALA A 177 2.58 18.74 -1.90
CA ALA A 177 2.56 19.82 -2.88
C ALA A 177 3.68 19.74 -3.93
N ALA A 178 4.83 19.17 -3.58
CA ALA A 178 5.94 18.98 -4.52
C ALA A 178 5.63 17.85 -5.50
N GLY A 179 5.16 16.71 -5.00
CA GLY A 179 4.74 15.57 -5.82
C GLY A 179 3.59 15.95 -6.77
N ALA A 180 2.57 16.65 -6.28
CA ALA A 180 1.44 17.12 -7.09
C ALA A 180 1.91 18.04 -8.23
N ARG A 181 2.81 18.99 -7.95
CA ARG A 181 3.38 19.88 -8.97
C ARG A 181 4.18 19.10 -10.02
N GLN A 182 4.96 18.11 -9.60
CA GLN A 182 5.73 17.27 -10.51
C GLN A 182 4.81 16.43 -11.42
N LEU A 183 3.78 15.80 -10.87
CA LEU A 183 2.80 15.05 -11.67
C LEU A 183 2.10 15.97 -12.68
N ARG A 184 1.65 17.16 -12.23
CA ARG A 184 1.00 18.15 -13.11
C ARG A 184 1.85 18.48 -14.32
N GLU A 185 3.13 18.74 -14.10
CA GLU A 185 4.08 19.05 -15.16
C GLU A 185 4.28 17.86 -16.10
N GLN A 186 4.35 16.64 -15.57
CA GLN A 186 4.41 15.42 -16.40
C GLN A 186 3.15 15.25 -17.26
N LEU A 187 1.96 15.45 -16.69
CA LEU A 187 0.70 15.38 -17.44
C LEU A 187 0.62 16.43 -18.54
N ARG A 188 1.08 17.66 -18.27
CA ARG A 188 1.18 18.72 -19.29
C ARG A 188 2.06 18.31 -20.46
N GLN A 189 3.26 17.78 -20.17
CA GLN A 189 4.21 17.33 -21.21
C GLN A 189 3.65 16.16 -22.03
N LEU A 190 2.96 15.20 -21.39
CA LEU A 190 2.33 14.07 -22.07
C LEU A 190 1.19 14.52 -22.98
N HIS A 191 0.40 15.49 -22.53
CA HIS A 191 -0.67 16.09 -23.33
C HIS A 191 -0.11 16.85 -24.54
N GLU A 192 0.93 17.65 -24.34
CA GLU A 192 1.64 18.35 -25.43
C GLU A 192 2.26 17.39 -26.45
N ALA A 193 2.63 16.18 -26.03
CA ALA A 193 3.07 15.10 -26.90
C ALA A 193 1.92 14.41 -27.69
N GLY A 194 0.67 14.87 -27.52
CA GLY A 194 -0.51 14.42 -28.27
C GLY A 194 -1.29 13.27 -27.62
N ILE A 195 -0.97 12.90 -26.38
CA ILE A 195 -1.72 11.86 -25.64
C ILE A 195 -3.07 12.44 -25.18
N THR A 196 -4.14 11.68 -25.36
CA THR A 196 -5.46 12.02 -24.80
C THR A 196 -5.45 11.66 -23.32
N ILE A 197 -5.77 12.59 -22.42
CA ILE A 197 -5.69 12.37 -20.98
C ILE A 197 -7.07 12.49 -20.35
N ILE A 198 -7.45 11.50 -19.54
CA ILE A 198 -8.64 11.54 -18.70
C ILE A 198 -8.19 11.40 -17.25
N VAL A 199 -8.44 12.41 -16.43
CA VAL A 199 -8.12 12.36 -15.00
C VAL A 199 -9.41 12.34 -14.20
N ALA A 200 -9.68 11.24 -13.52
CA ALA A 200 -10.75 11.17 -12.54
C ALA A 200 -10.25 11.75 -11.22
N GLU A 201 -10.89 12.82 -10.75
CA GLU A 201 -10.50 13.49 -9.52
C GLU A 201 -11.71 14.07 -8.80
N HIS A 202 -11.58 14.29 -7.51
CA HIS A 202 -12.53 15.09 -6.73
C HIS A 202 -11.90 16.42 -6.29
N ARG A 203 -10.57 16.55 -6.33
CA ARG A 203 -9.84 17.80 -6.07
C ARG A 203 -9.39 18.41 -7.39
N LEU A 204 -9.90 19.61 -7.69
CA LEU A 204 -9.77 20.20 -9.03
C LEU A 204 -8.60 21.19 -9.15
N ASP A 205 -8.02 21.62 -8.03
CA ASP A 205 -7.00 22.69 -7.98
C ASP A 205 -5.79 22.43 -8.87
N ASP A 206 -5.32 21.19 -8.93
CA ASP A 206 -4.13 20.81 -9.70
C ASP A 206 -4.41 20.63 -11.21
N LEU A 207 -5.69 20.64 -11.62
CA LEU A 207 -6.12 20.23 -12.97
C LEU A 207 -6.89 21.30 -13.75
N THR A 208 -7.51 22.27 -13.07
CA THR A 208 -8.31 23.34 -13.71
C THR A 208 -7.57 24.07 -14.83
N GLU A 209 -6.27 24.36 -14.64
CA GLU A 209 -5.44 25.04 -15.63
C GLU A 209 -5.02 24.15 -16.81
N LEU A 210 -4.98 22.83 -16.63
CA LEU A 210 -4.57 21.88 -17.68
C LEU A 210 -5.76 21.38 -18.51
N ALA A 211 -6.93 21.32 -17.90
CA ALA A 211 -8.10 20.67 -18.47
C ALA A 211 -8.74 21.53 -19.56
N SER A 212 -8.84 20.99 -20.77
CA SER A 212 -9.63 21.57 -21.85
C SER A 212 -11.14 21.43 -21.62
N ARG A 213 -11.56 20.42 -20.85
CA ARG A 213 -12.96 20.05 -20.62
C ARG A 213 -13.13 19.34 -19.29
N MET A 214 -14.27 19.54 -18.65
CA MET A 214 -14.65 18.95 -17.38
C MET A 214 -16.01 18.28 -17.49
N LEU A 215 -16.09 17.02 -17.06
CA LEU A 215 -17.29 16.21 -16.98
C LEU A 215 -17.61 15.97 -15.50
N VAL A 216 -18.83 16.29 -15.05
CA VAL A 216 -19.23 16.05 -13.66
C VAL A 216 -20.17 14.86 -13.58
N LEU A 217 -19.73 13.82 -12.87
CA LEU A 217 -20.51 12.63 -12.57
C LEU A 217 -21.11 12.75 -11.17
N HIS A 218 -22.42 12.71 -11.07
CA HIS A 218 -23.15 12.75 -9.82
C HIS A 218 -24.23 11.65 -9.79
N GLN A 219 -24.17 10.78 -8.78
CA GLN A 219 -25.09 9.63 -8.63
C GLN A 219 -25.24 8.79 -9.90
N GLY A 220 -24.13 8.55 -10.59
CA GLY A 220 -24.09 7.75 -11.82
C GLY A 220 -24.55 8.46 -13.09
N ARG A 221 -24.90 9.76 -13.04
CA ARG A 221 -25.33 10.55 -14.20
C ARG A 221 -24.33 11.66 -14.49
N LEU A 222 -24.17 11.98 -15.77
CA LEU A 222 -23.45 13.18 -16.19
C LEU A 222 -24.36 14.40 -15.96
N VAL A 223 -23.96 15.29 -15.06
CA VAL A 223 -24.76 16.48 -14.67
C VAL A 223 -24.19 17.78 -15.22
N ALA A 224 -22.92 17.78 -15.64
CA ALA A 224 -22.29 18.92 -16.31
C ALA A 224 -21.20 18.46 -17.29
N ASP A 225 -21.06 19.21 -18.37
CA ASP A 225 -20.10 19.01 -19.44
C ASP A 225 -19.76 20.38 -20.06
N GLY A 226 -18.52 20.83 -19.90
CA GLY A 226 -18.09 22.14 -20.39
C GLY A 226 -16.63 22.44 -20.06
N THR A 227 -16.23 23.70 -20.19
CA THR A 227 -14.90 24.12 -19.71
C THR A 227 -14.86 24.14 -18.18
N PRO A 228 -13.68 24.02 -17.54
CA PRO A 228 -13.56 24.13 -16.09
C PRO A 228 -14.25 25.36 -15.51
N ASP A 229 -14.08 26.53 -16.12
CA ASP A 229 -14.70 27.78 -15.67
C ASP A 229 -16.25 27.73 -15.73
N GLN A 230 -16.82 27.15 -16.79
CA GLN A 230 -18.26 27.00 -16.94
C GLN A 230 -18.84 26.04 -15.89
N VAL A 231 -18.16 24.92 -15.65
CA VAL A 231 -18.59 23.91 -14.68
C VAL A 231 -18.46 24.44 -13.26
N LEU A 232 -17.35 25.14 -12.94
CA LEU A 232 -17.11 25.70 -11.61
C LEU A 232 -18.02 26.88 -11.26
N ALA A 233 -18.60 27.56 -12.25
CA ALA A 233 -19.64 28.56 -12.06
C ALA A 233 -21.03 27.96 -11.76
N GLY A 234 -21.19 26.63 -11.91
CA GLY A 234 -22.42 25.92 -11.61
C GLY A 234 -22.62 25.58 -10.12
N PRO A 235 -23.65 24.80 -9.78
CA PRO A 235 -23.93 24.35 -8.41
C PRO A 235 -22.97 23.23 -7.97
N VAL A 236 -21.67 23.52 -7.92
CA VAL A 236 -20.59 22.56 -7.59
C VAL A 236 -20.81 21.83 -6.26
N THR A 237 -21.34 22.52 -5.26
CA THR A 237 -21.64 21.94 -3.94
C THR A 237 -22.73 20.88 -4.00
N ASP A 238 -23.76 21.10 -4.84
CA ASP A 238 -24.88 20.16 -5.00
C ASP A 238 -24.42 18.87 -5.68
N TRP A 239 -23.38 18.98 -6.51
CA TRP A 239 -22.74 17.82 -7.15
C TRP A 239 -21.75 17.09 -6.22
N GLY A 240 -21.49 17.62 -5.02
CA GLY A 240 -20.54 17.08 -4.04
C GLY A 240 -19.07 17.43 -4.33
N LEU A 241 -18.84 18.46 -5.14
CA LEU A 241 -17.51 19.03 -5.40
C LEU A 241 -17.22 20.18 -4.42
N GLU A 242 -15.93 20.47 -4.22
CA GLU A 242 -15.52 21.60 -3.40
C GLU A 242 -15.50 22.89 -4.22
N PRO A 243 -16.08 24.00 -3.71
CA PRO A 243 -16.04 25.28 -4.42
C PRO A 243 -14.60 25.85 -4.48
N PRO A 244 -14.26 26.64 -5.52
CA PRO A 244 -12.91 27.21 -5.69
C PRO A 244 -12.45 28.07 -4.51
N GLU A 245 -13.37 28.75 -3.84
CA GLU A 245 -13.10 29.62 -2.68
C GLU A 245 -12.80 28.82 -1.40
N GLY A 246 -13.03 27.50 -1.41
CA GLY A 246 -12.92 26.61 -0.25
C GLY A 246 -14.02 26.84 0.79
N LEU A 247 -13.99 26.06 1.86
CA LEU A 247 -14.92 26.25 2.99
C LEU A 247 -14.57 27.56 3.74
N PRO A 248 -15.58 28.36 4.14
CA PRO A 248 -15.33 29.58 4.90
C PRO A 248 -14.57 29.27 6.20
N ALA A 249 -13.57 30.10 6.50
CA ALA A 249 -12.85 30.05 7.75
C ALA A 249 -13.85 30.28 8.89
N SER A 250 -13.87 29.38 9.88
CA SER A 250 -14.64 29.64 11.10
C SER A 250 -13.81 30.56 11.99
N PRO A 251 -14.42 31.49 12.73
CA PRO A 251 -13.73 32.15 13.83
C PRO A 251 -13.24 31.06 14.78
N LEU A 252 -11.93 31.00 14.96
CA LEU A 252 -11.27 29.98 15.75
C LEU A 252 -10.89 30.59 17.10
N PRO A 253 -11.12 29.89 18.22
CA PRO A 253 -10.68 30.36 19.53
C PRO A 253 -9.17 30.60 19.49
N VAL A 254 -8.75 31.83 19.75
CA VAL A 254 -7.34 32.19 19.94
C VAL A 254 -6.89 31.59 21.28
N ALA A 255 -5.69 30.98 21.28
CA ALA A 255 -5.12 30.23 22.39
C ALA A 255 -5.41 30.85 23.77
N VAL A 256 -6.12 30.10 24.60
CA VAL A 256 -6.23 30.33 26.05
C VAL A 256 -4.88 29.92 26.66
N THR A 257 -4.34 30.75 27.56
CA THR A 257 -3.20 30.43 28.43
C THR A 257 -3.58 29.29 29.40
N ALA A 258 -3.70 28.07 28.88
CA ALA A 258 -4.03 26.86 29.61
C ALA A 258 -2.83 25.89 29.58
N THR A 259 -2.72 25.05 30.61
CA THR A 259 -1.71 23.98 30.64
C THR A 259 -1.96 23.00 29.49
N PRO A 260 -0.93 22.66 28.67
CA PRO A 260 -1.11 21.78 27.53
C PRO A 260 -1.53 20.37 27.96
N ILE A 261 -2.45 19.77 27.20
CA ILE A 261 -2.85 18.37 27.39
C ILE A 261 -1.74 17.44 26.92
N ILE A 262 -1.08 17.80 25.81
CA ILE A 262 0.01 17.02 25.23
C ILE A 262 1.16 17.93 24.79
N GLU A 263 2.38 17.50 25.06
CA GLU A 263 3.61 18.23 24.75
C GLU A 263 4.69 17.27 24.26
N TRP A 264 5.33 17.64 23.16
CA TRP A 264 6.59 17.10 22.68
C TRP A 264 7.67 18.13 23.00
N ASP A 265 8.68 17.73 23.76
CA ASP A 265 9.82 18.56 24.12
C ASP A 265 11.09 17.94 23.51
N SER A 266 11.62 18.62 22.49
CA SER A 266 12.90 18.31 21.86
C SER A 266 13.04 16.84 21.45
N VAL A 267 11.98 16.27 20.87
CA VAL A 267 11.93 14.84 20.54
C VAL A 267 12.88 14.51 19.40
N GLU A 268 13.79 13.58 19.66
CA GLU A 268 14.69 12.99 18.67
C GLU A 268 14.42 11.49 18.50
N CYS A 269 14.36 11.05 17.25
CA CYS A 269 14.24 9.63 16.93
C CYS A 269 14.96 9.27 15.63
N HIS A 270 15.47 8.05 15.57
CA HIS A 270 16.08 7.46 14.39
C HIS A 270 15.27 6.24 13.98
N ARG A 271 15.16 6.01 12.66
CA ARG A 271 14.70 4.74 12.12
C ARG A 271 15.90 4.09 11.46
N GLU A 272 16.31 2.94 11.99
CA GLU A 272 17.61 2.33 11.68
C GLU A 272 18.74 3.33 11.94
N GLU A 273 19.46 3.78 10.92
CA GLU A 273 20.53 4.79 11.02
C GLU A 273 20.09 6.20 10.60
N ARG A 274 18.89 6.35 10.03
CA ARG A 274 18.44 7.64 9.50
C ARG A 274 17.71 8.46 10.58
N PRO A 275 18.10 9.72 10.83
CA PRO A 275 17.35 10.60 11.71
C PRO A 275 15.98 10.89 11.09
N VAL A 276 14.91 10.77 11.90
CA VAL A 276 13.53 11.05 11.47
C VAL A 276 12.97 12.27 12.20
N LEU A 277 13.25 12.40 13.50
CA LEU A 277 12.96 13.59 14.30
C LEU A 277 14.25 14.10 14.91
N CYS A 278 14.44 15.42 14.89
CA CYS A 278 15.69 16.10 15.23
C CYS A 278 15.46 17.24 16.23
N GLY A 279 14.77 16.95 17.33
CA GLY A 279 14.44 17.96 18.34
C GLY A 279 13.10 18.64 18.08
N ALA A 280 12.12 17.88 17.59
CA ALA A 280 10.78 18.41 17.34
C ALA A 280 10.09 18.77 18.66
N SER A 281 9.61 20.00 18.78
CA SER A 281 8.86 20.49 19.94
C SER A 281 7.51 21.03 19.50
N LEU A 282 6.44 20.64 20.20
CA LEU A 282 5.06 21.05 19.93
C LEU A 282 4.24 20.91 21.22
N SER A 283 3.31 21.83 21.47
CA SER A 283 2.39 21.74 22.62
C SER A 283 0.97 22.09 22.19
N VAL A 284 0.00 21.39 22.76
CA VAL A 284 -1.41 21.53 22.39
C VAL A 284 -2.28 21.69 23.62
N ALA A 285 -3.02 22.77 23.67
CA ALA A 285 -3.92 23.13 24.76
C ALA A 285 -5.28 22.41 24.67
N PRO A 286 -6.04 22.32 25.77
CA PRO A 286 -7.41 21.79 25.74
C PRO A 286 -8.28 22.57 24.73
N GLY A 287 -9.02 21.86 23.89
CA GLY A 287 -9.88 22.44 22.84
C GLY A 287 -9.15 23.11 21.67
N GLU A 288 -7.81 23.04 21.62
CA GLU A 288 -7.03 23.56 20.50
C GLU A 288 -6.99 22.54 19.36
N ILE A 289 -7.12 23.01 18.11
CA ILE A 289 -6.95 22.18 16.91
C ILE A 289 -5.72 22.68 16.13
N VAL A 290 -4.66 21.86 16.12
CA VAL A 290 -3.39 22.18 15.45
C VAL A 290 -3.25 21.38 14.16
N ALA A 291 -2.97 22.09 13.06
CA ALA A 291 -2.54 21.47 11.81
C ALA A 291 -1.04 21.18 11.83
N LEU A 292 -0.63 19.92 11.69
CA LEU A 292 0.76 19.52 11.51
C LEU A 292 1.04 19.28 10.02
N LEU A 293 1.70 20.25 9.38
CA LEU A 293 2.02 20.26 7.96
C LEU A 293 3.47 19.82 7.71
N GLY A 294 3.76 19.33 6.51
CA GLY A 294 5.12 18.96 6.11
C GLY A 294 5.15 18.02 4.92
N ALA A 295 6.31 17.92 4.26
CA ALA A 295 6.52 17.01 3.14
C ALA A 295 6.31 15.53 3.54
N ASN A 296 6.11 14.68 2.54
CA ASN A 296 6.11 13.23 2.76
C ASN A 296 7.47 12.78 3.33
N GLY A 297 7.44 11.96 4.38
CA GLY A 297 8.65 11.53 5.08
C GLY A 297 9.25 12.53 6.07
N ALA A 298 8.66 13.72 6.29
CA ALA A 298 9.17 14.71 7.24
C ALA A 298 9.12 14.28 8.72
N GLY A 299 8.41 13.19 9.04
CA GLY A 299 8.27 12.65 10.40
C GLY A 299 6.91 12.88 11.07
N LYS A 300 5.88 13.33 10.32
CA LYS A 300 4.54 13.66 10.85
C LYS A 300 3.89 12.50 11.62
N SER A 301 3.70 11.36 10.96
CA SER A 301 3.18 10.12 11.57
C SER A 301 4.03 9.64 12.74
N THR A 302 5.37 9.79 12.61
CA THR A 302 6.31 9.44 13.68
C THR A 302 6.08 10.29 14.93
N LEU A 303 5.86 11.60 14.78
CA LEU A 303 5.58 12.50 15.89
C LEU A 303 4.26 12.12 16.58
N LEU A 304 3.20 11.83 15.82
CA LEU A 304 1.91 11.39 16.38
C LEU A 304 2.03 10.05 17.14
N ARG A 305 2.79 9.07 16.61
CA ARG A 305 3.05 7.79 17.28
C ARG A 305 3.84 7.95 18.58
N HIS A 306 4.70 8.97 18.70
CA HIS A 306 5.32 9.33 19.98
C HIS A 306 4.30 9.89 20.98
N GLY A 307 3.31 10.66 20.50
CA GLY A 307 2.26 11.25 21.32
C GLY A 307 1.39 10.24 22.05
N ASN A 308 0.92 9.20 21.35
CA ASN A 308 0.13 8.10 21.93
C ASN A 308 1.01 7.02 22.59
N GLY A 309 2.33 7.14 22.49
CA GLY A 309 3.26 6.20 23.11
C GLY A 309 3.32 4.85 22.39
N LEU A 310 3.17 4.80 21.07
CA LEU A 310 3.62 3.64 20.28
C LEU A 310 5.13 3.67 20.06
N LEU A 311 5.68 4.87 19.86
CA LEU A 311 7.13 5.08 19.78
C LEU A 311 7.64 5.78 21.03
N ARG A 312 8.92 5.56 21.36
CA ARG A 312 9.60 6.24 22.47
C ARG A 312 10.71 7.13 21.93
N PRO A 313 10.82 8.37 22.44
CA PRO A 313 11.89 9.27 22.03
C PRO A 313 13.24 8.71 22.49
N ARG A 314 14.27 8.84 21.66
CA ARG A 314 15.65 8.51 22.08
C ARG A 314 16.23 9.62 22.96
N ARG A 315 15.89 10.88 22.64
CA ARG A 315 16.13 12.08 23.45
C ARG A 315 14.90 12.98 23.39
N GLY A 316 14.81 13.87 24.38
CA GLY A 316 13.61 14.66 24.62
C GLY A 316 12.56 13.88 25.40
N ALA A 317 11.39 14.47 25.58
CA ALA A 317 10.28 13.87 26.32
C ALA A 317 8.94 14.16 25.63
N VAL A 318 8.00 13.23 25.80
CA VAL A 318 6.59 13.49 25.53
C VAL A 318 5.88 13.51 26.87
N ARG A 319 5.06 14.53 27.10
CA ARG A 319 4.26 14.70 28.32
C ARG A 319 2.78 14.71 27.96
N VAL A 320 1.99 14.03 28.78
CA VAL A 320 0.53 14.01 28.70
C VAL A 320 0.01 14.42 30.07
N LEU A 321 -0.81 15.48 30.12
CA LEU A 321 -1.31 16.09 31.37
C LEU A 321 -0.16 16.47 32.33
N GLY A 322 0.92 17.01 31.76
CA GLY A 322 2.15 17.39 32.48
C GLY A 322 3.05 16.22 32.87
N GLN A 323 2.60 14.96 32.75
CA GLN A 323 3.37 13.78 33.13
C GLN A 323 4.13 13.21 31.94
N ALA A 324 5.44 13.02 32.08
CA ALA A 324 6.25 12.37 31.05
C ALA A 324 5.77 10.92 30.82
N ILE A 325 5.61 10.51 29.55
CA ILE A 325 5.17 9.15 29.22
C ILE A 325 6.20 8.09 29.66
N GLY A 326 7.49 8.43 29.65
CA GLY A 326 8.58 7.55 30.10
C GLY A 326 8.45 6.11 29.56
N GLN A 327 8.50 5.13 30.47
CA GLN A 327 8.29 3.71 30.18
C GLN A 327 6.86 3.22 30.46
N ARG A 328 5.89 4.13 30.57
CA ARG A 328 4.48 3.75 30.75
C ARG A 328 4.04 2.83 29.60
N PRO A 329 3.28 1.75 29.88
CA PRO A 329 2.67 0.93 28.85
C PRO A 329 1.83 1.76 27.88
N VAL A 330 1.84 1.41 26.60
CA VAL A 330 1.03 2.09 25.56
C VAL A 330 -0.43 2.20 25.98
N ALA A 331 -0.99 1.13 26.55
CA ALA A 331 -2.36 1.09 27.02
C ALA A 331 -2.70 2.15 28.09
N GLU A 332 -1.72 2.59 28.90
CA GLU A 332 -1.95 3.66 29.88
C GLU A 332 -1.91 5.04 29.24
N VAL A 333 -1.08 5.24 28.21
CA VAL A 333 -1.04 6.51 27.46
C VAL A 333 -2.27 6.63 26.55
N ALA A 334 -2.71 5.52 25.95
CA ALA A 334 -3.93 5.39 25.17
C ALA A 334 -5.21 5.73 25.95
N TYR A 335 -5.14 5.76 27.28
CA TYR A 335 -6.23 6.21 28.14
C TYR A 335 -6.54 7.70 27.94
N ASP A 336 -5.48 8.51 27.76
CA ASP A 336 -5.55 9.96 27.68
C ASP A 336 -5.38 10.48 26.24
N VAL A 337 -4.71 9.71 25.38
CA VAL A 337 -4.40 10.11 24.00
C VAL A 337 -4.97 9.11 23.02
N GLY A 338 -5.91 9.51 22.18
CA GLY A 338 -6.40 8.71 21.05
C GLY A 338 -5.57 8.94 19.80
N LEU A 339 -5.28 7.88 19.04
CA LEU A 339 -4.59 7.97 17.75
C LEU A 339 -5.47 7.33 16.65
N VAL A 340 -5.76 8.10 15.60
CA VAL A 340 -6.38 7.62 14.36
C VAL A 340 -5.28 7.54 13.31
N MET A 341 -5.00 6.32 12.84
CA MET A 341 -3.93 6.05 11.88
C MET A 341 -4.36 6.40 10.44
N GLN A 342 -3.36 6.53 9.56
CA GLN A 342 -3.54 6.86 8.14
C GLN A 342 -4.51 5.92 7.42
N GLN A 343 -4.49 4.63 7.74
CA GLN A 343 -5.38 3.62 7.16
C GLN A 343 -6.42 3.14 8.21
N PRO A 344 -7.69 3.58 8.12
CA PRO A 344 -8.73 3.22 9.08
C PRO A 344 -8.95 1.71 9.14
N THR A 345 -8.85 1.04 8.00
CA THR A 345 -9.05 -0.41 7.87
C THR A 345 -8.14 -1.21 8.79
N HIS A 346 -6.93 -0.73 9.07
CA HIS A 346 -5.99 -1.42 9.95
C HIS A 346 -6.40 -1.33 11.43
N MET A 347 -7.26 -0.36 11.74
CA MET A 347 -7.84 -0.18 13.07
C MET A 347 -9.16 -0.93 13.27
N LEU A 348 -9.75 -1.52 12.23
CA LEU A 348 -11.04 -2.22 12.29
C LEU A 348 -10.82 -3.74 12.28
N PHE A 349 -11.13 -4.42 13.38
CA PHE A 349 -10.80 -5.84 13.59
C PHE A 349 -11.85 -6.62 14.37
N ALA A 350 -12.83 -5.96 14.95
CA ALA A 350 -13.94 -6.60 15.64
C ALA A 350 -14.93 -7.21 14.62
N PRO A 351 -15.69 -8.24 15.01
CA PRO A 351 -16.62 -8.91 14.11
C PRO A 351 -17.80 -8.04 13.69
N THR A 352 -18.18 -7.04 14.49
CA THR A 352 -19.30 -6.12 14.19
C THR A 352 -18.95 -4.68 14.55
N VAL A 353 -19.61 -3.71 13.92
CA VAL A 353 -19.49 -2.28 14.24
C VAL A 353 -19.72 -2.01 15.73
N ARG A 354 -20.72 -2.66 16.33
CA ARG A 354 -21.00 -2.57 17.77
C ARG A 354 -19.83 -3.08 18.62
N ALA A 355 -19.26 -4.23 18.25
CA ALA A 355 -18.13 -4.79 18.96
C ALA A 355 -16.88 -3.90 18.79
N GLU A 356 -16.73 -3.26 17.64
CA GLU A 356 -15.62 -2.35 17.33
C GLU A 356 -15.65 -1.10 18.22
N LEU A 357 -16.79 -0.42 18.30
CA LEU A 357 -16.98 0.74 19.19
C LEU A 357 -16.67 0.43 20.66
N ALA A 358 -16.93 -0.81 21.08
CA ALA A 358 -16.72 -1.26 22.44
C ALA A 358 -15.30 -1.81 22.71
N ALA A 359 -14.50 -2.10 21.69
CA ALA A 359 -13.26 -2.86 21.83
C ALA A 359 -12.19 -2.11 22.64
N GLY A 360 -11.85 -0.88 22.23
CA GLY A 360 -10.92 -0.01 22.98
C GLY A 360 -11.41 0.30 24.41
N PRO A 361 -12.66 0.77 24.58
CA PRO A 361 -13.19 1.06 25.92
C PRO A 361 -13.20 -0.14 26.86
N ARG A 362 -13.47 -1.35 26.37
CA ARG A 362 -13.37 -2.58 27.18
C ARG A 362 -11.94 -2.90 27.55
N ALA A 363 -10.99 -2.77 26.63
CA ALA A 363 -9.57 -3.00 26.88
C ALA A 363 -9.03 -2.06 27.96
N LEU A 364 -9.46 -0.80 27.93
CA LEU A 364 -9.10 0.24 28.90
C LEU A 364 -9.96 0.24 30.17
N ARG A 365 -10.91 -0.69 30.31
CA ARG A 365 -11.86 -0.78 31.44
C ARG A 365 -12.69 0.51 31.65
N ARG A 366 -13.02 1.22 30.56
CA ARG A 366 -13.87 2.43 30.52
C ARG A 366 -15.18 2.25 29.76
N HIS A 367 -15.56 1.00 29.45
CA HIS A 367 -16.72 0.74 28.61
C HIS A 367 -18.02 1.29 29.23
N ASP A 368 -18.59 2.27 28.55
CA ASP A 368 -19.90 2.85 28.84
C ASP A 368 -20.82 2.60 27.64
N SER A 369 -21.82 1.71 27.82
CA SER A 369 -22.76 1.36 26.74
C SER A 369 -23.58 2.56 26.27
N ALA A 370 -23.94 3.46 27.18
CA ALA A 370 -24.73 4.64 26.83
C ALA A 370 -23.87 5.63 26.02
N TRP A 371 -22.59 5.73 26.32
CA TRP A 371 -21.65 6.50 25.51
C TRP A 371 -21.47 5.93 24.11
N CYS A 372 -21.23 4.62 23.99
CA CYS A 372 -21.09 3.98 22.68
C CYS A 372 -22.36 4.14 21.83
N ALA A 373 -23.55 4.10 22.44
CA ALA A 373 -24.81 4.35 21.75
C ALA A 373 -24.93 5.81 21.27
N ARG A 374 -24.53 6.79 22.10
CA ARG A 374 -24.47 8.20 21.68
C ARG A 374 -23.49 8.41 20.53
N LEU A 375 -22.32 7.76 20.57
CA LEU A 375 -21.36 7.81 19.48
C LEU A 375 -21.89 7.15 18.21
N SER A 376 -22.57 5.99 18.31
CA SER A 376 -23.14 5.36 17.13
C SER A 376 -24.23 6.19 16.48
N GLU A 377 -25.02 6.92 17.26
CA GLU A 377 -25.99 7.89 16.75
C GLU A 377 -25.29 9.09 16.11
N ARG A 378 -24.36 9.72 16.83
CA ARG A 378 -23.62 10.92 16.39
C ARG A 378 -22.82 10.70 15.10
N PHE A 379 -22.27 9.50 14.91
CA PHE A 379 -21.50 9.14 13.71
C PHE A 379 -22.35 8.45 12.61
N GLY A 380 -23.67 8.36 12.79
CA GLY A 380 -24.58 7.74 11.81
C GLY A 380 -24.39 6.23 11.64
N LEU A 381 -23.86 5.54 12.66
CA LEU A 381 -23.50 4.12 12.65
C LEU A 381 -24.63 3.21 13.16
N ASN A 382 -25.72 3.76 13.71
CA ASN A 382 -26.87 3.00 14.23
C ASN A 382 -27.40 1.90 13.29
N PRO A 383 -27.65 2.15 11.98
CA PRO A 383 -28.15 1.11 11.08
C PRO A 383 -27.09 0.05 10.71
N LEU A 384 -25.84 0.28 11.08
CA LEU A 384 -24.68 -0.53 10.71
C LEU A 384 -24.16 -1.39 11.86
N LEU A 385 -24.72 -1.25 13.07
CA LEU A 385 -24.17 -1.81 14.32
C LEU A 385 -23.87 -3.32 14.26
N ASP A 386 -24.69 -4.09 13.57
CA ASP A 386 -24.55 -5.55 13.51
C ASP A 386 -23.83 -6.02 12.22
N ARG A 387 -23.40 -5.09 11.36
CA ARG A 387 -22.61 -5.39 10.17
C ARG A 387 -21.14 -5.60 10.52
N PRO A 388 -20.41 -6.42 9.75
CA PRO A 388 -18.96 -6.47 9.85
C PRO A 388 -18.31 -5.16 9.35
N PRO A 389 -17.33 -4.58 10.07
CA PRO A 389 -16.71 -3.30 9.70
C PRO A 389 -16.13 -3.24 8.29
N HIS A 390 -15.62 -4.35 7.76
CA HIS A 390 -15.02 -4.40 6.42
C HIS A 390 -16.04 -4.29 5.28
N THR A 391 -17.32 -4.53 5.56
CA THR A 391 -18.41 -4.39 4.57
C THR A 391 -18.87 -2.94 4.40
N LEU A 392 -18.43 -2.05 5.28
CA LEU A 392 -18.76 -0.64 5.24
C LEU A 392 -18.01 0.08 4.11
N SER A 393 -18.57 1.18 3.61
CA SER A 393 -17.88 2.10 2.71
C SER A 393 -16.66 2.74 3.38
N ALA A 394 -15.71 3.24 2.60
CA ALA A 394 -14.49 3.86 3.15
C ALA A 394 -14.78 5.03 4.11
N GLY A 395 -15.79 5.86 3.81
CA GLY A 395 -16.23 6.95 4.69
C GLY A 395 -16.85 6.44 6.00
N GLU A 396 -17.70 5.42 5.93
CA GLU A 396 -18.27 4.76 7.13
C GLU A 396 -17.18 4.09 7.97
N GLN A 397 -16.19 3.43 7.35
CA GLN A 397 -15.04 2.84 8.03
C GLN A 397 -14.23 3.91 8.79
N ARG A 398 -14.02 5.08 8.19
CA ARG A 398 -13.31 6.19 8.84
C ARG A 398 -14.12 6.79 9.99
N ARG A 399 -15.43 7.01 9.80
CA ARG A 399 -16.32 7.44 10.90
C ARG A 399 -16.29 6.44 12.06
N LEU A 400 -16.35 5.14 11.77
CA LEU A 400 -16.22 4.08 12.76
C LEU A 400 -14.86 4.09 13.45
N ALA A 401 -13.75 4.25 12.72
CA ALA A 401 -12.41 4.28 13.32
C ALA A 401 -12.25 5.47 14.30
N ILE A 402 -12.74 6.66 13.92
CA ILE A 402 -12.73 7.83 14.80
C ILE A 402 -13.63 7.61 16.02
N ALA A 403 -14.86 7.11 15.80
CA ALA A 403 -15.80 6.82 16.88
C ALA A 403 -15.27 5.75 17.85
N ALA A 404 -14.57 4.72 17.35
CA ALA A 404 -13.98 3.68 18.16
C ALA A 404 -12.85 4.21 19.07
N VAL A 405 -12.07 5.20 18.60
CA VAL A 405 -11.07 5.90 19.42
C VAL A 405 -11.75 6.79 20.46
N LEU A 406 -12.76 7.57 20.05
CA LEU A 406 -13.52 8.45 20.96
C LEU A 406 -14.35 7.69 22.01
N GLY A 407 -14.67 6.42 21.76
CA GLY A 407 -15.30 5.53 22.73
C GLY A 407 -14.56 5.51 24.07
N SER A 408 -13.24 5.67 24.04
CA SER A 408 -12.39 5.66 25.23
C SER A 408 -12.34 6.99 25.98
N ARG A 409 -12.98 8.05 25.46
CA ARG A 409 -12.96 9.43 25.99
C ARG A 409 -11.53 9.94 26.24
N PRO A 410 -10.67 10.02 25.21
CA PRO A 410 -9.34 10.59 25.36
C PRO A 410 -9.42 12.11 25.55
N GLN A 411 -8.41 12.69 26.19
CA GLN A 411 -8.25 14.14 26.37
C GLN A 411 -7.51 14.78 25.18
N ALA A 412 -6.71 13.99 24.45
CA ALA A 412 -6.10 14.40 23.20
C ALA A 412 -6.45 13.44 22.05
N LEU A 413 -6.65 13.95 20.85
CA LEU A 413 -6.91 13.19 19.64
C LEU A 413 -5.89 13.53 18.56
N LEU A 414 -5.14 12.53 18.12
CA LEU A 414 -4.12 12.63 17.08
C LEU A 414 -4.66 11.96 15.82
N LEU A 415 -4.77 12.69 14.71
CA LEU A 415 -5.27 12.17 13.44
C LEU A 415 -4.21 12.26 12.36
N ASP A 416 -3.87 11.10 11.79
CA ASP A 416 -2.90 11.01 10.70
C ASP A 416 -3.61 11.00 9.32
N GLU A 417 -3.51 12.09 8.57
CA GLU A 417 -4.08 12.29 7.23
C GLU A 417 -5.56 11.84 7.11
N PRO A 418 -6.47 12.36 7.96
CA PRO A 418 -7.85 11.87 8.02
C PRO A 418 -8.69 12.28 6.80
N THR A 419 -8.22 13.25 6.00
CA THR A 419 -8.91 13.75 4.80
C THR A 419 -8.46 13.10 3.50
N ALA A 420 -7.42 12.26 3.52
CA ALA A 420 -6.88 11.68 2.30
C ALA A 420 -7.90 10.76 1.60
N GLY A 421 -8.09 10.96 0.29
CA GLY A 421 -9.03 10.21 -0.54
C GLY A 421 -10.51 10.43 -0.16
N GLN A 422 -10.85 11.57 0.46
CA GLN A 422 -12.22 11.92 0.86
C GLN A 422 -12.77 13.05 0.00
N ASP A 423 -14.03 12.92 -0.41
CA ASP A 423 -14.75 13.97 -1.13
C ASP A 423 -15.10 15.17 -0.21
N ALA A 424 -15.72 16.20 -0.80
CA ALA A 424 -16.06 17.43 -0.09
C ALA A 424 -17.07 17.20 1.05
N THR A 425 -18.03 16.30 0.84
CA THR A 425 -19.07 15.97 1.83
C THR A 425 -18.45 15.33 3.07
N ALA A 426 -17.64 14.27 2.88
CA ALA A 426 -16.98 13.57 3.97
C ALA A 426 -16.01 14.50 4.76
N ARG A 427 -15.30 15.39 4.05
CA ARG A 427 -14.43 16.40 4.70
C ARG A 427 -15.21 17.41 5.53
N THR A 428 -16.41 17.78 5.09
CA THR A 428 -17.30 18.69 5.82
C THR A 428 -17.86 18.03 7.08
N GLU A 429 -18.28 16.77 6.99
CA GLU A 429 -18.71 15.96 8.15
C GLU A 429 -17.58 15.83 9.18
N LEU A 430 -16.37 15.46 8.73
CA LEU A 430 -15.21 15.34 9.61
C LEU A 430 -14.87 16.66 10.30
N ARG A 431 -14.93 17.78 9.57
CA ARG A 431 -14.71 19.13 10.13
C ARG A 431 -15.71 19.46 11.23
N ALA A 432 -16.99 19.14 11.04
CA ALA A 432 -18.01 19.35 12.06
C ALA A 432 -17.73 18.52 13.32
N LEU A 433 -17.44 17.22 13.13
CA LEU A 433 -17.13 16.30 14.23
C LEU A 433 -15.91 16.72 15.06
N LEU A 434 -14.83 17.15 14.39
CA LEU A 434 -13.61 17.59 15.08
C LEU A 434 -13.81 18.87 15.87
N ARG A 435 -14.65 19.80 15.39
CA ARG A 435 -15.00 21.02 16.14
C ARG A 435 -15.77 20.71 17.40
N GLU A 436 -16.80 19.88 17.29
CA GLU A 436 -17.59 19.50 18.46
C GLU A 436 -16.69 18.84 19.53
N CYS A 437 -15.75 17.97 19.13
CA CYS A 437 -14.77 17.40 20.07
C CYS A 437 -13.88 18.48 20.71
N ALA A 438 -13.44 19.48 19.95
CA ALA A 438 -12.64 20.58 20.47
C ALA A 438 -13.46 21.48 21.41
N ASP A 439 -14.73 21.73 21.12
CA ASP A 439 -15.66 22.47 21.98
C ASP A 439 -15.92 21.73 23.32
N GLU A 440 -15.84 20.40 23.32
CA GLU A 440 -15.83 19.55 24.53
C GLU A 440 -14.48 19.58 25.29
N GLY A 441 -13.47 20.31 24.79
CA GLY A 441 -12.17 20.50 25.42
C GLY A 441 -11.09 19.49 25.00
N VAL A 442 -11.35 18.64 24.01
CA VAL A 442 -10.35 17.69 23.50
C VAL A 442 -9.25 18.45 22.74
N ALA A 443 -7.99 18.19 23.07
CA ALA A 443 -6.84 18.72 22.33
C ALA A 443 -6.62 17.92 21.02
N ILE A 444 -6.55 18.57 19.87
CA ILE A 444 -6.53 17.88 18.57
C ILE A 444 -5.29 18.25 17.77
N VAL A 445 -4.59 17.23 17.24
CA VAL A 445 -3.55 17.40 16.21
C VAL A 445 -3.98 16.66 14.96
N VAL A 446 -4.03 17.37 13.83
CA VAL A 446 -4.33 16.77 12.53
C VAL A 446 -3.15 16.95 11.59
N THR A 447 -2.66 15.86 11.01
CA THR A 447 -1.79 15.96 9.83
C THR A 447 -2.65 16.02 8.58
N THR A 448 -2.35 16.95 7.68
CA THR A 448 -3.05 17.05 6.41
C THR A 448 -2.16 17.68 5.33
N HIS A 449 -2.33 17.23 4.10
CA HIS A 449 -1.76 17.88 2.90
C HIS A 449 -2.70 18.93 2.28
N ASP A 450 -3.87 19.16 2.86
CA ASP A 450 -4.88 20.09 2.36
C ASP A 450 -4.88 21.41 3.17
N PRO A 451 -4.19 22.46 2.69
CA PRO A 451 -4.13 23.73 3.40
C PRO A 451 -5.48 24.46 3.44
N ARG A 452 -6.39 24.22 2.48
CA ARG A 452 -7.71 24.85 2.48
C ARG A 452 -8.59 24.23 3.55
N TRP A 453 -8.60 22.90 3.64
CA TRP A 453 -9.31 22.22 4.71
C TRP A 453 -8.73 22.56 6.09
N ALA A 454 -7.39 22.55 6.23
CA ALA A 454 -6.71 22.99 7.45
C ALA A 454 -7.09 24.42 7.85
N LYS A 455 -7.15 25.36 6.89
CA LYS A 455 -7.55 26.76 7.13
C LYS A 455 -8.98 26.87 7.61
N SER A 456 -9.85 25.97 7.14
CA SER A 456 -11.24 25.97 7.56
C SER A 456 -11.43 25.50 9.01
N LEU A 457 -10.48 24.77 9.60
CA LEU A 457 -10.66 24.05 10.88
C LEU A 457 -9.63 24.40 11.96
N CYS A 458 -8.37 24.60 11.63
CA CYS A 458 -7.27 24.64 12.60
C CYS A 458 -6.89 26.08 12.98
N SER A 459 -6.76 26.34 14.28
CA SER A 459 -6.42 27.65 14.85
C SER A 459 -4.93 27.95 14.82
N ARG A 460 -4.09 26.92 14.76
CA ARG A 460 -2.63 27.01 14.82
C ARG A 460 -1.99 26.00 13.89
N TRP A 461 -0.91 26.41 13.23
CA TRP A 461 -0.24 25.61 12.21
C TRP A 461 1.21 25.38 12.63
N ALA A 462 1.62 24.11 12.63
CA ALA A 462 2.98 23.68 12.89
C ALA A 462 3.57 23.04 11.62
N LEU A 463 4.67 23.58 11.11
CA LEU A 463 5.37 23.04 9.94
C LEU A 463 6.55 22.18 10.38
N LEU A 464 6.48 20.89 10.06
CA LEU A 464 7.55 19.92 10.28
C LEU A 464 8.41 19.79 9.02
N THR A 465 9.69 20.13 9.12
CA THR A 465 10.67 20.04 8.03
C THR A 465 11.95 19.41 8.57
N GLU A 466 12.49 18.41 7.89
CA GLU A 466 13.73 17.70 8.30
C GLU A 466 13.71 17.24 9.78
N GLY A 467 12.55 16.76 10.24
CA GLY A 467 12.38 16.29 11.62
C GLY A 467 12.33 17.39 12.68
N ARG A 468 12.22 18.67 12.30
CA ARG A 468 12.11 19.83 13.21
C ARG A 468 10.83 20.61 12.95
N ILE A 469 10.19 21.09 14.02
CA ILE A 469 9.11 22.08 13.89
C ILE A 469 9.79 23.42 13.66
N VAL A 470 9.73 23.91 12.42
CA VAL A 470 10.43 25.14 11.99
C VAL A 470 9.55 26.37 12.14
N VAL A 471 8.23 26.19 12.13
CA VAL A 471 7.27 27.26 12.17
C VAL A 471 6.07 26.80 13.00
N ASP A 472 5.62 27.67 13.91
CA ASP A 472 4.52 27.42 14.84
C ASP A 472 3.80 28.73 15.16
N TYR A 473 2.62 28.97 14.59
CA TYR A 473 1.92 30.26 14.72
C TYR A 473 0.40 30.12 14.77
N PRO A 474 -0.30 30.97 15.56
CA PRO A 474 -1.74 31.12 15.49
C PRO A 474 -2.12 31.76 14.14
N PHE A 475 -3.17 31.25 13.48
CA PHE A 475 -3.60 31.71 12.17
C PHE A 475 -4.30 33.09 12.28
N ILE A 476 -3.51 34.17 12.29
CA ILE A 476 -3.98 35.56 12.25
C ILE A 476 -3.16 36.36 11.22
N ALA A 477 -3.09 35.91 9.95
CA ALA A 477 -2.64 36.73 8.80
C ALA A 477 -2.64 35.90 7.50
N PRO A 478 -2.83 36.53 6.32
CA PRO A 478 -2.79 35.83 5.04
C PRO A 478 -1.39 35.26 4.76
N LEU A 479 -1.37 34.01 4.27
CA LEU A 479 -0.20 33.22 3.86
C LEU A 479 0.53 33.83 2.66
N SER A 480 1.11 35.01 2.84
CA SER A 480 1.89 35.69 1.81
C SER A 480 3.26 35.05 1.48
N PRO A 481 3.80 34.05 2.21
CA PRO A 481 4.98 33.31 1.72
C PRO A 481 4.66 32.00 0.97
N LEU A 482 3.52 31.34 1.24
CA LEU A 482 3.20 30.04 0.61
C LEU A 482 2.47 30.21 -0.73
N GLU A 483 1.73 31.31 -0.93
CA GLU A 483 1.10 31.64 -2.21
C GLU A 483 2.03 32.42 -3.15
N LYS A 484 3.07 33.09 -2.62
CA LYS A 484 4.08 33.84 -3.40
C LYS A 484 5.42 33.11 -3.54
N GLY A 485 5.37 31.81 -3.82
CA GLY A 485 6.46 31.11 -4.49
C GLY A 485 6.57 31.51 -5.98
N GLY A 486 6.51 32.81 -6.26
CA GLY A 486 6.66 33.39 -7.59
C GLY A 486 8.10 33.82 -7.81
N ARG A 487 8.73 33.26 -8.85
CA ARG A 487 9.78 33.91 -9.64
C ARG A 487 11.05 34.33 -8.88
N GLY A 488 11.59 33.44 -8.05
CA GLY A 488 13.00 33.49 -7.66
C GLY A 488 13.77 32.43 -8.45
N GLY A 489 14.42 32.84 -9.53
CA GLY A 489 15.24 31.94 -10.33
C GLY A 489 16.33 31.30 -9.48
N PHE A 490 16.19 30.01 -9.19
CA PHE A 490 17.36 29.18 -8.95
C PHE A 490 18.11 29.12 -10.29
N ARG A 491 19.15 29.94 -10.41
CA ARG A 491 20.17 29.75 -11.45
C ARG A 491 20.75 28.36 -11.24
N THR A 492 20.31 27.40 -12.04
CA THR A 492 21.05 26.18 -12.29
C THR A 492 22.28 26.58 -13.11
N SER A 493 23.36 26.96 -12.42
CA SER A 493 24.68 26.95 -13.02
C SER A 493 25.06 25.48 -13.24
N ASN A 494 24.79 24.99 -14.44
CA ASN A 494 25.63 24.06 -15.20
C ASN A 494 24.92 23.73 -16.51
N GLU A 495 25.30 24.45 -17.58
CA GLU A 495 25.34 23.86 -18.91
C GLU A 495 26.37 22.71 -18.86
N ALA A 496 25.92 21.54 -18.42
CA ALA A 496 26.64 20.31 -18.66
C ALA A 496 26.22 19.82 -20.05
N THR A 497 27.08 20.06 -21.03
CA THR A 497 27.13 19.33 -22.30
C THR A 497 26.72 17.88 -22.08
N ILE A 498 25.64 17.48 -22.77
CA ILE A 498 25.16 16.09 -22.85
C ILE A 498 26.35 15.20 -23.20
N PRO A 499 26.80 14.30 -22.31
CA PRO A 499 27.77 13.29 -22.72
C PRO A 499 27.06 12.35 -23.71
N PRO A 500 27.76 11.84 -24.73
CA PRO A 500 27.20 10.84 -25.62
C PRO A 500 26.71 9.65 -24.78
N ASN A 501 25.57 9.10 -25.18
CA ASN A 501 24.88 7.97 -24.56
C ASN A 501 25.83 7.11 -23.71
N PRO A 502 25.59 6.94 -22.41
CA PRO A 502 26.24 5.84 -21.72
C PRO A 502 25.87 4.58 -22.52
N PRO A 503 26.85 3.74 -22.89
CA PRO A 503 26.51 2.47 -23.50
C PRO A 503 25.50 1.80 -22.56
N LEU A 504 24.49 1.17 -23.16
CA LEU A 504 23.66 0.18 -22.46
C LEU A 504 24.55 -0.57 -21.47
N PRO A 505 24.11 -0.84 -20.23
CA PRO A 505 24.94 -1.56 -19.29
C PRO A 505 25.31 -2.91 -19.93
N LYS A 506 26.51 -2.97 -20.52
CA LYS A 506 27.18 -4.22 -20.87
C LYS A 506 27.52 -5.02 -19.61
N GLU A 507 27.28 -4.44 -18.44
CA GLU A 507 27.59 -4.98 -17.12
C GLU A 507 26.33 -5.36 -16.29
N GLY A 508 25.12 -5.23 -16.85
CA GLY A 508 23.89 -5.75 -16.22
C GLY A 508 23.67 -7.24 -16.46
N THR A 509 24.17 -7.74 -17.59
CA THR A 509 24.25 -9.18 -17.89
C THR A 509 25.33 -9.89 -17.07
N GLU A 510 26.40 -9.20 -16.66
CA GLU A 510 27.47 -9.82 -15.88
C GLU A 510 27.13 -9.98 -14.39
N ARG A 511 26.40 -9.03 -13.78
CA ARG A 511 25.97 -9.20 -12.37
C ARG A 511 24.85 -10.22 -12.15
N LEU A 512 24.05 -10.52 -13.19
CA LEU A 512 23.12 -11.66 -13.16
C LEU A 512 23.81 -13.00 -13.49
N GLN A 513 25.05 -12.98 -14.00
CA GLN A 513 25.88 -14.19 -14.23
C GLN A 513 26.76 -14.57 -13.03
N THR A 514 26.79 -13.77 -11.95
CA THR A 514 27.63 -14.01 -10.76
C THR A 514 26.92 -14.76 -9.62
N ARG A 515 26.05 -15.74 -9.91
CA ARG A 515 25.64 -16.77 -8.94
C ARG A 515 25.92 -18.17 -9.50
N TYR A 516 26.35 -19.06 -8.61
CA TYR A 516 27.03 -20.32 -8.96
C TYR A 516 26.14 -21.38 -9.63
N PHE A 517 24.81 -21.35 -9.49
CA PHE A 517 23.89 -22.39 -9.98
C PHE A 517 22.51 -21.83 -10.40
N ASP A 518 21.86 -22.50 -11.36
CA ASP A 518 20.49 -22.21 -11.79
C ASP A 518 19.49 -22.46 -10.63
N PRO A 519 18.56 -21.51 -10.35
CA PRO A 519 17.55 -21.66 -9.31
C PRO A 519 16.71 -22.93 -9.39
N ARG A 520 16.48 -23.48 -10.60
CA ARG A 520 15.76 -24.75 -10.80
C ARG A 520 16.54 -25.94 -10.28
N ALA A 521 17.85 -25.96 -10.52
CA ALA A 521 18.71 -27.01 -9.99
C ALA A 521 18.71 -26.98 -8.47
N LEU A 522 18.78 -25.79 -7.88
CA LEU A 522 18.65 -25.59 -6.43
C LEU A 522 17.28 -26.06 -5.91
N LEU A 523 16.18 -25.79 -6.64
CA LEU A 523 14.83 -26.25 -6.26
C LEU A 523 14.74 -27.78 -6.25
N VAL A 524 15.28 -28.45 -7.26
CA VAL A 524 15.30 -29.93 -7.31
C VAL A 524 16.09 -30.50 -6.13
N VAL A 525 17.27 -29.96 -5.84
CA VAL A 525 18.08 -30.36 -4.68
C VAL A 525 17.32 -30.15 -3.37
N TYR A 526 16.65 -29.00 -3.23
CA TYR A 526 15.84 -28.69 -2.05
C TYR A 526 14.68 -29.69 -1.87
N LEU A 527 13.91 -29.98 -2.92
CA LEU A 527 12.80 -30.92 -2.86
C LEU A 527 13.27 -32.35 -2.52
N LEU A 528 14.39 -32.79 -3.09
CA LEU A 528 15.01 -34.08 -2.73
C LEU A 528 15.43 -34.10 -1.26
N GLY A 529 16.05 -33.02 -0.77
CA GLY A 529 16.44 -32.87 0.62
C GLY A 529 15.24 -32.91 1.58
N CYS A 530 14.16 -32.18 1.27
CA CYS A 530 12.92 -32.22 2.03
C CYS A 530 12.28 -33.62 2.04
N GLY A 531 12.30 -34.32 0.90
CA GLY A 531 11.84 -35.70 0.81
C GLY A 531 12.61 -36.63 1.75
N LEU A 532 13.95 -36.53 1.80
CA LEU A 532 14.78 -37.29 2.73
C LEU A 532 14.49 -36.96 4.19
N ILE A 533 14.30 -35.68 4.53
CA ILE A 533 13.95 -35.23 5.88
C ILE A 533 12.59 -35.79 6.32
N LEU A 534 11.62 -35.85 5.42
CA LEU A 534 10.28 -36.38 5.71
C LEU A 534 10.26 -37.91 5.82
N LEU A 535 11.06 -38.61 5.02
CA LEU A 535 11.19 -40.06 5.04
C LEU A 535 12.07 -40.59 6.19
N ALA A 536 12.92 -39.77 6.79
CA ALA A 536 13.76 -40.15 7.92
C ALA A 536 12.88 -40.52 9.13
N ILE A 537 12.91 -41.79 9.56
CA ILE A 537 12.02 -42.31 10.61
C ILE A 537 12.65 -42.07 11.99
N ARG A 538 13.97 -42.24 12.09
CA ARG A 538 14.69 -42.12 13.36
C ARG A 538 15.29 -40.73 13.54
N PRO A 539 15.29 -40.17 14.77
CA PRO A 539 15.93 -38.88 15.05
C PRO A 539 17.39 -38.81 14.60
N ILE A 540 18.13 -39.91 14.69
CA ILE A 540 19.55 -39.98 14.32
C ILE A 540 19.80 -39.78 12.81
N GLU A 541 18.83 -40.14 11.97
CA GLU A 541 18.92 -39.98 10.51
C GLU A 541 18.80 -38.50 10.09
N LEU A 542 18.23 -37.65 10.96
CA LEU A 542 18.07 -36.22 10.72
C LEU A 542 19.34 -35.41 11.03
N LEU A 543 20.22 -35.91 11.91
CA LEU A 543 21.48 -35.23 12.29
C LEU A 543 22.41 -34.93 11.10
N PRO A 544 22.73 -35.88 10.19
CA PRO A 544 23.57 -35.58 9.03
C PRO A 544 22.92 -34.57 8.06
N LEU A 545 21.60 -34.62 7.90
CA LEU A 545 20.86 -33.69 7.04
C LEU A 545 20.85 -32.27 7.63
N LEU A 546 20.62 -32.18 8.95
CA LEU A 546 20.63 -30.91 9.68
C LEU A 546 22.03 -30.29 9.71
N THR A 547 23.07 -31.09 9.93
CA THR A 547 24.46 -30.60 9.93
C THR A 547 24.89 -30.07 8.56
N LEU A 548 24.49 -30.74 7.48
CA LEU A 548 24.74 -30.25 6.11
C LEU A 548 24.04 -28.90 5.85
N ALA A 549 22.76 -28.78 6.27
CA ALA A 549 22.01 -27.54 6.13
C ALA A 549 22.61 -26.39 6.95
N LEU A 550 23.02 -26.66 8.19
CA LEU A 550 23.69 -25.68 9.06
C LEU A 550 25.06 -25.26 8.52
N LEU A 551 25.83 -26.19 7.95
CA LEU A 551 27.10 -25.89 7.28
C LEU A 551 26.88 -24.95 6.09
N GLY A 552 25.82 -25.17 5.31
CA GLY A 552 25.41 -24.29 4.22
C GLY A 552 25.09 -22.86 4.69
N ILE A 553 24.41 -22.73 5.83
CA ILE A 553 24.13 -21.43 6.45
C ILE A 553 25.40 -20.73 6.94
N ALA A 554 26.30 -21.47 7.58
CA ALA A 554 27.56 -20.95 8.10
C ALA A 554 28.49 -20.48 6.97
N LEU A 555 28.65 -21.29 5.91
CA LEU A 555 29.46 -20.95 4.74
C LEU A 555 28.86 -19.78 3.94
N GLY A 556 27.52 -19.70 3.87
CA GLY A 556 26.80 -18.62 3.20
C GLY A 556 26.71 -17.31 3.99
N ARG A 557 27.24 -17.24 5.22
CA ARG A 557 27.09 -16.10 6.15
C ARG A 557 25.62 -15.70 6.41
N TYR A 558 24.71 -16.68 6.37
CA TYR A 558 23.27 -16.47 6.62
C TYR A 558 22.87 -16.74 8.08
N SER A 559 23.83 -16.75 9.00
CA SER A 559 23.62 -17.04 10.43
C SER A 559 22.56 -16.15 11.07
N ASP A 560 22.52 -14.87 10.68
CA ASP A 560 21.63 -13.88 11.31
C ASP A 560 20.17 -14.05 10.87
N ALA A 561 19.94 -14.48 9.62
CA ALA A 561 18.60 -14.81 9.14
C ALA A 561 18.07 -16.07 9.82
N TRP A 562 18.92 -17.09 9.95
CA TRP A 562 18.57 -18.34 10.62
C TRP A 562 18.25 -18.12 12.11
N TRP A 563 19.09 -17.35 12.84
CA TRP A 563 18.83 -17.05 14.25
C TRP A 563 17.54 -16.27 14.48
N ARG A 564 17.16 -15.35 13.58
CA ARG A 564 15.87 -14.65 13.66
C ARG A 564 14.69 -15.63 13.56
N ILE A 565 14.72 -16.54 12.59
CA ILE A 565 13.64 -17.51 12.37
C ILE A 565 13.55 -18.50 13.53
N VAL A 566 14.68 -19.02 14.00
CA VAL A 566 14.71 -19.96 15.14
C VAL A 566 14.22 -19.30 16.43
N ARG A 567 14.54 -18.02 16.69
CA ARG A 567 14.00 -17.31 17.85
C ARG A 567 12.48 -17.16 17.81
N VAL A 568 11.91 -16.93 16.63
CA VAL A 568 10.45 -16.80 16.44
C VAL A 568 9.76 -18.16 16.55
N LEU A 569 10.34 -19.21 15.95
CA LEU A 569 9.75 -20.55 15.94
C LEU A 569 10.00 -21.33 17.23
N GLY A 570 11.03 -20.98 18.01
CA GLY A 570 11.45 -21.71 19.21
C GLY A 570 10.33 -22.03 20.20
N PRO A 571 9.51 -21.04 20.62
CA PRO A 571 8.36 -21.29 21.50
C PRO A 571 7.34 -22.26 20.91
N THR A 572 7.07 -22.16 19.60
CA THR A 572 6.14 -23.03 18.87
C THR A 572 6.67 -24.44 18.73
N LEU A 573 7.97 -24.60 18.43
CA LEU A 573 8.64 -25.89 18.36
C LEU A 573 8.64 -26.58 19.73
N LEU A 574 8.85 -25.83 20.81
CA LEU A 574 8.81 -26.34 22.18
C LEU A 574 7.40 -26.77 22.58
N LEU A 575 6.38 -25.95 22.27
CA LEU A 575 4.98 -26.32 22.48
C LEU A 575 4.61 -27.58 21.68
N PHE A 576 5.01 -27.65 20.41
CA PHE A 576 4.77 -28.80 19.55
C PHE A 576 5.47 -30.07 20.08
N ALA A 577 6.71 -29.94 20.57
CA ALA A 577 7.44 -31.04 21.21
C ALA A 577 6.68 -31.58 22.43
N VAL A 578 6.14 -30.69 23.26
CA VAL A 578 5.36 -31.05 24.44
C VAL A 578 4.08 -31.79 24.02
N ILE A 579 3.34 -31.26 23.04
CA ILE A 579 2.10 -31.88 22.53
C ILE A 579 2.37 -33.28 21.97
N VAL A 580 3.38 -33.42 21.11
CA VAL A 580 3.74 -34.73 20.51
C VAL A 580 4.27 -35.68 21.58
N GLY A 581 5.06 -35.17 22.54
CA GLY A 581 5.66 -35.94 23.63
C GLY A 581 4.63 -36.53 24.58
N PHE A 582 3.53 -35.82 24.86
CA PHE A 582 2.42 -36.35 25.66
C PHE A 582 1.67 -37.51 24.98
N GLY A 583 1.60 -37.52 23.64
CA GLY A 583 0.90 -38.58 22.90
C GLY A 583 1.77 -39.76 22.48
N SER A 584 3.06 -39.52 22.20
CA SER A 584 3.90 -40.44 21.41
C SER A 584 5.27 -40.75 22.03
N GLY A 585 5.56 -40.18 23.21
CA GLY A 585 6.83 -40.36 23.91
C GLY A 585 7.94 -39.38 23.49
N LEU A 586 9.04 -39.38 24.26
CA LEU A 586 10.14 -38.41 24.13
C LEU A 586 10.89 -38.52 22.80
N GLU A 587 11.11 -39.74 22.30
CA GLU A 587 11.83 -39.97 21.04
C GLU A 587 11.08 -39.40 19.84
N ALA A 588 9.75 -39.57 19.81
CA ALA A 588 8.89 -38.99 18.79
C ALA A 588 8.86 -37.46 18.84
N ALA A 589 8.83 -36.88 20.05
CA ALA A 589 8.93 -35.43 20.24
C ALA A 589 10.26 -34.88 19.70
N ILE A 590 11.38 -35.51 20.04
CA ILE A 590 12.72 -35.11 19.57
C ILE A 590 12.80 -35.24 18.03
N GLY A 591 12.32 -36.36 17.48
CA GLY A 591 12.29 -36.57 16.03
C GLY A 591 11.46 -35.50 15.30
N ALA A 592 10.29 -35.17 15.82
CA ALA A 592 9.41 -34.15 15.24
C ALA A 592 10.05 -32.75 15.25
N VAL A 593 10.69 -32.36 16.36
CA VAL A 593 11.41 -31.08 16.49
C VAL A 593 12.61 -31.02 15.54
N LEU A 594 13.43 -32.06 15.51
CA LEU A 594 14.60 -32.12 14.62
C LEU A 594 14.18 -32.08 13.15
N ARG A 595 13.06 -32.74 12.79
CA ARG A 595 12.54 -32.74 11.42
C ARG A 595 12.09 -31.35 11.01
N LEU A 596 11.30 -30.67 11.85
CA LEU A 596 10.88 -29.29 11.61
C LEU A 596 12.08 -28.35 11.52
N LEU A 597 13.06 -28.48 12.43
CA LEU A 597 14.27 -27.65 12.41
C LEU A 597 15.08 -27.88 11.13
N ALA A 598 15.24 -29.13 10.68
CA ALA A 598 15.93 -29.46 9.43
C ALA A 598 15.21 -28.88 8.21
N LEU A 599 13.88 -29.00 8.15
CA LEU A 599 13.05 -28.46 7.07
C LEU A 599 13.13 -26.92 7.00
N VAL A 600 13.03 -26.25 8.15
CA VAL A 600 13.18 -24.79 8.26
C VAL A 600 14.58 -24.36 7.83
N THR A 601 15.63 -25.04 8.32
CA THR A 601 17.03 -24.73 8.00
C THR A 601 17.31 -24.91 6.51
N ALA A 602 16.85 -26.01 5.90
CA ALA A 602 16.97 -26.25 4.47
C ALA A 602 16.22 -25.19 3.64
N SER A 603 15.05 -24.75 4.11
CA SER A 603 14.25 -23.71 3.43
C SER A 603 14.94 -22.36 3.47
N VAL A 604 15.49 -21.97 4.63
CA VAL A 604 16.28 -20.73 4.77
C VAL A 604 17.49 -20.74 3.84
N TRP A 605 18.19 -21.86 3.78
CA TRP A 605 19.34 -22.01 2.88
C TRP A 605 18.94 -21.93 1.41
N PHE A 606 17.84 -22.57 1.01
CA PHE A 606 17.31 -22.50 -0.35
C PHE A 606 16.96 -21.06 -0.76
N PHE A 607 16.11 -20.36 0.02
CA PHE A 607 15.70 -19.00 -0.33
C PHE A 607 16.84 -17.98 -0.28
N ALA A 608 17.91 -18.24 0.47
CA ALA A 608 19.11 -17.42 0.45
C ALA A 608 19.90 -17.56 -0.87
N LEU A 609 19.96 -18.77 -1.42
CA LEU A 609 20.68 -19.08 -2.67
C LEU A 609 19.85 -18.80 -3.92
N ALA A 610 18.57 -19.14 -3.89
CA ALA A 610 17.59 -18.95 -4.95
C ALA A 610 16.52 -17.97 -4.48
N PRO A 611 16.76 -16.65 -4.58
CA PRO A 611 15.77 -15.67 -4.19
C PRO A 611 14.50 -15.86 -5.04
N PRO A 612 13.31 -15.62 -4.47
CA PRO A 612 12.02 -15.84 -5.11
C PRO A 612 11.93 -15.35 -6.56
N GLU A 613 12.53 -14.21 -6.83
CA GLU A 613 12.47 -13.51 -8.10
C GLU A 613 13.26 -14.27 -9.18
N GLU A 614 14.48 -14.74 -8.87
CA GLU A 614 15.28 -15.53 -9.81
C GLU A 614 14.66 -16.92 -10.04
N LEU A 615 14.09 -17.52 -8.99
CA LEU A 615 13.36 -18.77 -9.09
C LEU A 615 12.17 -18.62 -10.05
N SER A 616 11.38 -17.56 -9.89
CA SER A 616 10.23 -17.27 -10.74
C SER A 616 10.64 -17.17 -12.22
N GLU A 617 11.73 -16.46 -12.52
CA GLU A 617 12.20 -16.28 -13.88
C GLU A 617 12.73 -17.57 -14.52
N SER A 618 13.46 -18.36 -13.75
CA SER A 618 13.96 -19.64 -14.22
C SER A 618 12.81 -20.62 -14.49
N LEU A 619 11.76 -20.60 -13.66
CA LEU A 619 10.54 -21.37 -13.86
C LEU A 619 9.78 -20.94 -15.15
N LEU A 620 9.66 -19.63 -15.43
CA LEU A 620 9.07 -19.13 -16.69
C LEU A 620 9.83 -19.64 -17.91
N ALA A 621 11.16 -19.62 -17.87
CA ALA A 621 12.00 -20.11 -18.96
C ALA A 621 11.87 -21.63 -19.19
N SER A 622 11.27 -22.36 -18.26
CA SER A 622 11.02 -23.80 -18.35
C SER A 622 9.66 -24.15 -18.95
N GLY A 623 8.88 -23.16 -19.38
CA GLY A 623 7.54 -23.37 -19.94
C GLY A 623 6.42 -23.46 -18.91
N LEU A 624 6.67 -23.14 -17.63
CA LEU A 624 5.58 -22.91 -16.69
C LEU A 624 4.73 -21.71 -17.13
N SER A 625 3.41 -21.80 -16.92
CA SER A 625 2.52 -20.75 -17.37
C SER A 625 2.88 -19.42 -16.68
N PRO A 626 2.84 -18.29 -17.41
CA PRO A 626 3.04 -16.97 -16.82
C PRO A 626 2.17 -16.74 -15.58
N GLN A 627 0.91 -17.20 -15.62
CA GLN A 627 -0.04 -17.17 -14.51
C GLN A 627 0.47 -17.86 -13.25
N ALA A 628 0.97 -19.09 -13.37
CA ALA A 628 1.47 -19.84 -12.21
C ALA A 628 2.68 -19.17 -11.58
N VAL A 629 3.59 -18.64 -12.40
CA VAL A 629 4.79 -17.97 -11.88
C VAL A 629 4.44 -16.64 -11.22
N PHE A 630 3.58 -15.83 -11.82
CA PHE A 630 3.16 -14.57 -11.18
C PHE A 630 2.38 -14.78 -9.91
N LEU A 631 1.55 -15.82 -9.84
CA LEU A 631 0.91 -16.20 -8.59
C LEU A 631 1.95 -16.60 -7.54
N LEU A 632 2.95 -17.41 -7.89
CA LEU A 632 4.04 -17.77 -6.99
C LEU A 632 4.83 -16.54 -6.52
N GLU A 633 5.22 -15.67 -7.46
CA GLU A 633 5.97 -14.44 -7.18
C GLU A 633 5.14 -13.47 -6.32
N GLY A 634 3.87 -13.27 -6.64
CA GLY A 634 2.89 -12.51 -5.86
C GLY A 634 2.71 -13.06 -4.44
N THR A 635 2.66 -14.39 -4.30
CA THR A 635 2.55 -15.06 -2.99
C THR A 635 3.85 -14.92 -2.17
N LEU A 636 5.02 -14.99 -2.80
CA LEU A 636 6.30 -14.81 -2.11
C LEU A 636 6.55 -13.34 -1.73
N ARG A 637 6.10 -12.39 -2.58
CA ARG A 637 6.03 -10.94 -2.26
C ARG A 637 5.10 -10.64 -1.11
N PHE A 638 4.14 -11.52 -0.84
CA PHE A 638 3.13 -11.31 0.18
C PHE A 638 3.70 -11.36 1.59
N ALA A 639 4.75 -12.15 1.83
CA ALA A 639 5.32 -12.33 3.17
C ALA A 639 5.78 -11.04 3.85
N PRO A 640 6.62 -10.17 3.23
CA PRO A 640 7.02 -8.90 3.84
C PRO A 640 5.84 -7.94 4.01
N THR A 641 4.94 -7.87 3.03
CA THR A 641 3.71 -7.06 3.12
C THR A 641 2.84 -7.51 4.29
N MET A 642 2.71 -8.81 4.52
CA MET A 642 1.98 -9.36 5.66
C MET A 642 2.65 -9.09 6.99
N ALA A 643 3.97 -9.15 7.06
CA ALA A 643 4.70 -8.79 8.26
C ALA A 643 4.47 -7.31 8.62
N MET A 644 4.52 -6.43 7.62
CA MET A 644 4.23 -5.00 7.78
C MET A 644 2.77 -4.76 8.21
N LEU A 645 1.80 -5.35 7.51
CA LEU A 645 0.38 -5.23 7.84
C LEU A 645 0.07 -5.79 9.23
N ALA A 646 0.65 -6.94 9.60
CA ALA A 646 0.49 -7.51 10.93
C ALA A 646 1.05 -6.59 12.01
N GLN A 647 2.18 -5.93 11.73
CA GLN A 647 2.73 -4.91 12.63
C GLN A 647 1.82 -3.69 12.73
N GLU A 648 1.28 -3.18 11.61
CA GLU A 648 0.37 -2.02 11.63
C GLU A 648 -0.94 -2.30 12.35
N VAL A 649 -1.54 -3.48 12.14
CA VAL A 649 -2.75 -3.91 12.86
C VAL A 649 -2.44 -4.11 14.34
N ARG A 650 -1.26 -4.64 14.68
CA ARG A 650 -0.78 -4.73 16.06
C ARG A 650 -0.64 -3.35 16.71
N GLU A 651 0.04 -2.41 16.05
CA GLU A 651 0.19 -1.02 16.51
C GLU A 651 -1.18 -0.36 16.69
N ALA A 652 -2.11 -0.57 15.75
CA ALA A 652 -3.49 -0.07 15.85
C ALA A 652 -4.24 -0.62 17.07
N GLN A 653 -4.07 -1.91 17.40
CA GLN A 653 -4.66 -2.52 18.59
C GLN A 653 -4.02 -1.99 19.88
N GLU A 654 -2.69 -1.91 19.94
CA GLU A 654 -1.95 -1.39 21.10
C GLU A 654 -2.27 0.09 21.38
N SER A 655 -2.44 0.90 20.32
CA SER A 655 -2.83 2.32 20.43
C SER A 655 -4.19 2.54 21.09
N ARG A 656 -5.04 1.50 21.14
CA ARG A 656 -6.35 1.48 21.81
C ARG A 656 -6.35 0.70 23.14
N GLY A 657 -5.16 0.35 23.62
CA GLY A 657 -4.96 -0.35 24.89
C GLY A 657 -5.20 -1.85 24.88
N ILE A 658 -5.34 -2.48 23.71
CA ILE A 658 -5.42 -3.94 23.61
C ILE A 658 -4.02 -4.52 23.75
N ARG A 659 -3.83 -5.40 24.74
CA ARG A 659 -2.56 -6.07 24.98
C ARG A 659 -2.44 -7.33 24.14
N LEU A 660 -1.30 -7.49 23.46
CA LEU A 660 -0.99 -8.62 22.58
C LEU A 660 0.19 -9.47 23.09
N ASP A 661 0.63 -9.31 24.33
CA ASP A 661 1.79 -10.03 24.87
C ASP A 661 1.41 -11.25 25.74
N GLY A 662 2.28 -12.25 25.76
CA GLY A 662 2.19 -13.43 26.63
C GLY A 662 0.95 -14.29 26.35
N VAL A 663 0.21 -14.67 27.40
CA VAL A 663 -1.01 -15.51 27.31
C VAL A 663 -2.12 -14.85 26.47
N TYR A 664 -2.10 -13.51 26.37
CA TYR A 664 -3.08 -12.76 25.59
C TYR A 664 -2.86 -12.84 24.07
N LEU A 665 -1.66 -13.24 23.62
CA LEU A 665 -1.36 -13.43 22.19
C LEU A 665 -2.27 -14.50 21.57
N PHE A 666 -2.56 -15.59 22.27
CA PHE A 666 -3.41 -16.65 21.74
C PHE A 666 -4.90 -16.24 21.70
N ARG A 667 -5.36 -15.54 22.74
CA ARG A 667 -6.77 -15.09 22.85
C ARG A 667 -7.09 -13.93 21.92
N ASN A 668 -6.20 -12.95 21.83
CA ASN A 668 -6.41 -11.72 21.05
C ASN A 668 -5.75 -11.80 19.66
N GLY A 669 -4.81 -12.72 19.42
CA GLY A 669 -4.15 -12.88 18.12
C GLY A 669 -5.08 -13.38 17.01
N LEU A 670 -6.15 -14.11 17.35
CA LEU A 670 -7.21 -14.44 16.39
C LEU A 670 -7.89 -13.19 15.81
N ALA A 671 -7.91 -12.07 16.56
CA ALA A 671 -8.45 -10.80 16.08
C ALA A 671 -7.55 -10.15 15.01
N LEU A 672 -6.30 -10.59 14.85
CA LEU A 672 -5.42 -10.15 13.76
C LEU A 672 -5.79 -10.84 12.43
N LEU A 673 -6.37 -12.04 12.47
CA LEU A 673 -6.65 -12.82 11.26
C LEU A 673 -7.67 -12.15 10.35
N GLY A 674 -8.74 -11.56 10.90
CA GLY A 674 -9.79 -10.91 10.10
C GLY A 674 -9.26 -9.78 9.19
N PRO A 675 -8.61 -8.74 9.76
CA PRO A 675 -8.00 -7.65 8.99
C PRO A 675 -6.94 -8.16 8.01
N LEU A 676 -6.11 -9.12 8.43
CA LEU A 676 -5.07 -9.68 7.58
C LEU A 676 -5.68 -10.42 6.39
N LEU A 677 -6.64 -11.32 6.60
CA LEU A 677 -7.34 -12.03 5.52
C LEU A 677 -8.05 -11.08 4.56
N THR A 678 -8.71 -10.05 5.09
CA THR A 678 -9.35 -9.02 4.26
C THR A 678 -8.33 -8.27 3.41
N SER A 679 -7.17 -7.95 3.99
CA SER A 679 -6.07 -7.29 3.29
C SER A 679 -5.44 -8.20 2.24
N VAL A 680 -5.36 -9.52 2.48
CA VAL A 680 -4.95 -10.52 1.48
C VAL A 680 -5.88 -10.48 0.28
N MET A 681 -7.20 -10.55 0.53
CA MET A 681 -8.20 -10.56 -0.54
C MET A 681 -8.13 -9.29 -1.37
N ARG A 682 -8.10 -8.12 -0.72
CA ARG A 682 -7.96 -6.83 -1.41
C ARG A 682 -6.67 -6.73 -2.21
N PHE A 683 -5.56 -7.20 -1.64
CA PHE A 683 -4.29 -7.23 -2.36
C PHE A 683 -4.35 -8.13 -3.59
N ALA A 684 -5.03 -9.28 -3.51
CA ALA A 684 -5.21 -10.16 -4.65
C ALA A 684 -6.05 -9.51 -5.76
N ASP A 685 -7.12 -8.80 -5.39
CA ASP A 685 -7.95 -8.03 -6.33
C ASP A 685 -7.16 -6.88 -6.97
N ASP A 686 -6.46 -6.08 -6.15
CA ASP A 686 -5.59 -4.97 -6.60
C ASP A 686 -4.51 -5.49 -7.56
N LEU A 687 -3.91 -6.65 -7.26
CA LEU A 687 -2.90 -7.30 -8.10
C LEU A 687 -3.50 -7.80 -9.42
N ALA A 688 -4.72 -8.36 -9.39
CA ALA A 688 -5.41 -8.82 -10.59
C ALA A 688 -5.73 -7.64 -11.53
N GLU A 689 -6.26 -6.54 -11.00
CA GLU A 689 -6.50 -5.30 -11.73
C GLU A 689 -5.18 -4.75 -12.32
N ALA A 690 -4.11 -4.70 -11.52
CA ALA A 690 -2.80 -4.23 -11.94
C ALA A 690 -2.17 -5.08 -13.06
N LEU A 691 -2.31 -6.41 -12.99
CA LEU A 691 -1.81 -7.33 -14.01
C LEU A 691 -2.60 -7.18 -15.31
N GLN A 692 -3.94 -7.23 -15.26
CA GLN A 692 -4.77 -7.16 -16.46
C GLN A 692 -4.70 -5.79 -17.14
N SER A 693 -4.68 -4.70 -16.38
CA SER A 693 -4.53 -3.33 -16.94
C SER A 693 -3.21 -3.13 -17.70
N ARG A 694 -2.19 -3.95 -17.42
CA ARG A 694 -0.89 -3.96 -18.12
C ARG A 694 -0.74 -5.12 -19.11
N GLY A 695 -1.83 -5.81 -19.39
CA GLY A 695 -1.97 -6.76 -20.47
C GLY A 695 -1.56 -8.20 -20.18
N PHE A 696 -1.56 -8.56 -18.90
CA PHE A 696 -1.39 -9.93 -18.46
C PHE A 696 -2.51 -10.85 -18.97
N GLY A 697 -2.17 -12.12 -19.25
CA GLY A 697 -3.12 -13.12 -19.78
C GLY A 697 -3.10 -13.31 -21.30
N GLY A 698 -2.20 -12.61 -22.00
CA GLY A 698 -2.12 -12.64 -23.46
C GLY A 698 -1.52 -13.89 -24.06
N PRO A 699 -1.82 -14.15 -25.35
CA PRO A 699 -1.35 -15.36 -26.04
C PRO A 699 0.16 -15.34 -26.27
N ILE A 700 0.80 -14.17 -26.24
CA ILE A 700 2.22 -13.99 -26.55
C ILE A 700 2.89 -13.21 -25.41
N ARG A 701 4.04 -13.71 -24.93
CA ARG A 701 4.87 -13.01 -23.95
C ARG A 701 6.35 -13.23 -24.23
N THR A 702 7.12 -12.15 -24.23
CA THR A 702 8.58 -12.22 -24.40
C THR A 702 9.27 -12.51 -23.07
N PRO A 703 10.11 -13.56 -22.96
CA PRO A 703 10.90 -13.82 -21.76
C PRO A 703 12.04 -12.79 -21.62
N LEU A 704 12.11 -12.13 -20.45
CA LEU A 704 13.08 -11.07 -20.17
C LEU A 704 14.50 -11.59 -19.92
N ALA A 705 14.67 -12.87 -19.60
CA ALA A 705 15.97 -13.52 -19.38
C ALA A 705 16.03 -14.91 -20.05
N GLU A 706 17.25 -15.38 -20.34
CA GLU A 706 17.53 -16.72 -20.88
C GLU A 706 18.16 -17.60 -19.80
N TYR A 707 17.45 -18.64 -19.35
CA TYR A 707 17.98 -19.63 -18.41
C TYR A 707 18.23 -20.96 -19.12
N ARG A 708 19.51 -21.27 -19.35
CA ARG A 708 19.95 -22.58 -19.87
C ARG A 708 20.70 -23.32 -18.76
N PHE A 709 20.31 -24.58 -18.50
CA PHE A 709 21.05 -25.47 -17.60
C PHE A 709 22.49 -25.61 -18.11
N GLN A 710 23.46 -25.24 -17.28
CA GLN A 710 24.88 -25.43 -17.57
C GLN A 710 25.33 -26.80 -17.03
N ALA A 711 26.50 -27.27 -17.46
CA ALA A 711 27.03 -28.57 -17.02
C ALA A 711 27.14 -28.69 -15.48
N ARG A 712 27.48 -27.59 -14.81
CA ARG A 712 27.55 -27.50 -13.33
C ARG A 712 26.20 -27.76 -12.65
N ASP A 713 25.10 -27.32 -13.25
CA ASP A 713 23.75 -27.48 -12.69
C ASP A 713 23.32 -28.94 -12.76
N TRP A 714 23.67 -29.63 -13.86
CA TRP A 714 23.47 -31.08 -13.99
C TRP A 714 24.29 -31.88 -12.98
N VAL A 715 25.55 -31.51 -12.75
CA VAL A 715 26.40 -32.16 -11.74
C VAL A 715 25.78 -32.03 -10.36
N LEU A 716 25.28 -30.85 -10.01
CA LEU A 716 24.61 -30.61 -8.72
C LEU A 716 23.36 -31.48 -8.55
N VAL A 717 22.48 -31.51 -9.55
CA VAL A 717 21.22 -32.30 -9.50
C VAL A 717 21.51 -33.80 -9.44
N LEU A 718 22.40 -34.31 -10.28
CA LEU A 718 22.79 -35.73 -10.29
C LEU A 718 23.47 -36.14 -8.98
N GLY A 719 24.31 -35.27 -8.42
CA GLY A 719 24.94 -35.47 -7.11
C GLY A 719 23.91 -35.59 -5.98
N ALA A 720 22.92 -34.70 -5.94
CA ALA A 720 21.84 -34.78 -4.95
C ALA A 720 20.96 -36.02 -5.13
N LEU A 721 20.67 -36.42 -6.38
CA LEU A 721 19.84 -37.58 -6.68
C LEU A 721 20.54 -38.89 -6.30
N THR A 722 21.84 -39.01 -6.59
CA THR A 722 22.67 -40.15 -6.16
C THR A 722 22.77 -40.24 -4.64
N LEU A 723 22.98 -39.11 -3.94
CA LEU A 723 22.95 -39.07 -2.48
C LEU A 723 21.60 -39.53 -1.92
N ALA A 724 20.49 -39.04 -2.48
CA ALA A 724 19.15 -39.45 -2.07
C ALA A 724 18.91 -40.94 -2.28
N LEU A 725 19.39 -41.51 -3.39
CA LEU A 725 19.24 -42.92 -3.72
C LEU A 725 20.08 -43.82 -2.80
N VAL A 726 21.30 -43.40 -2.46
CA VAL A 726 22.18 -44.10 -1.49
C VAL A 726 21.58 -44.08 -0.08
N LEU A 727 21.02 -42.95 0.35
CA LEU A 727 20.36 -42.84 1.66
C LEU A 727 19.06 -43.65 1.71
N ASN A 728 18.26 -43.61 0.64
CA ASN A 728 17.01 -44.37 0.55
C ASN A 728 17.24 -45.89 0.47
N THR A 729 18.26 -46.35 -0.27
CA THR A 729 18.63 -47.78 -0.29
C THR A 729 19.13 -48.27 1.07
N LYS A 730 19.82 -47.44 1.85
CA LYS A 730 20.14 -47.75 3.25
C LYS A 730 18.88 -47.87 4.11
N ILE A 731 17.92 -46.94 3.96
CA ILE A 731 16.62 -46.99 4.67
C ILE A 731 15.83 -48.26 4.28
N LEU A 732 15.71 -48.58 2.99
CA LEU A 732 15.01 -49.76 2.48
C LEU A 732 15.72 -51.08 2.83
N SER A 733 17.05 -51.14 2.75
CA SER A 733 17.81 -52.33 3.17
C SER A 733 17.69 -52.60 4.68
N PHE A 734 17.49 -51.55 5.48
CA PHE A 734 17.24 -51.67 6.91
C PHE A 734 15.86 -52.26 7.22
N PHE A 735 14.84 -51.93 6.42
CA PHE A 735 13.52 -52.60 6.44
C PHE A 735 13.62 -54.07 6.01
N GLY A 736 14.52 -54.40 5.07
CA GLY A 736 14.79 -55.79 4.69
C GLY A 736 15.52 -56.61 5.77
N SER A 737 16.28 -55.97 6.66
CA SER A 737 17.04 -56.63 7.73
C SER A 737 16.36 -56.68 9.09
N SER A 738 15.31 -55.88 9.30
CA SER A 738 14.49 -55.93 10.51
C SER A 738 13.15 -56.60 10.19
N GLY A 739 13.18 -57.94 10.21
CA GLY A 739 11.96 -58.75 10.08
C GLY A 739 10.96 -58.40 11.17
N PHE A 740 9.87 -57.75 10.79
CA PHE A 740 8.62 -57.69 11.53
C PHE A 740 7.47 -57.75 10.51
N PHE A 741 6.96 -58.96 10.30
CA PHE A 741 5.54 -59.21 10.15
C PHE A 741 4.90 -59.22 11.54
#